data_AF-A0A9P6A087-F1
#
_entry.id   AF-A0A9P6A087-F1
#
_cell.length_a   1.000
_cell.length_b   1.000
_cell.length_c   1.000
_cell.angle_alpha   90.00
_cell.angle_beta   90.00
_cell.angle_gamma   90.00
#
_symmetry.space_group_name_H-M   'P 1'
#
loop_
_entity.id
_entity.type
_entity.pdbx_description
1 polymer ?
#
loop_
_entity_poly.entity_id
_entity_poly.type
_entity_poly.pdbx_seq_one_letter_code
_entity_poly.pdbx_strand_id
1 'polypeptide(L)'
;MKADTARLAGSSARGRGTYTPVACNFCRIRKIKCNGERPICGSCSSSGHDCSWGAEGAKKPSAIQYVESLKKRIRALETYARELKSKVDNCRCEQRGVNDVGPSESVLRARPDIYLTGDLDLDSDSPEPGSDTDNELLYPTSNLVLEDRDLLFHGTTSIFRHSTPQRISRFPEIIENHKQCYVLMVEGGDKSHYNPNFDWSRYLPTAVPLDRREHDRILDCLFKFFTSWCLRIVPALFLRDMWRALSVPVSQTPPKTSHYSPMLHNALIALASAFSDDPRVRDLKARRYFASEAKSYIDAECQMPNICVVHALSILASFHSAQGEQTLGYTYFGMSARISQALGLGVDCSTWVEAGIISRDDRLDRNWGYWTTFSQDVCWSLYVGRDFCVPCPTNRENIPVPYVETDLDELPWHHAPSNIAPQAGYLSKSFAASCELLLIARPIMDVVFVLMLTNLHSVKLNAWKDALAQELDITQSNRGTATPHKIMLHLAHWWLFILLHRPFYRRPRPIHSSEAEIDHVKKLCNRAAEHCMELLSTWRSLYGLRYAPITLVQVIFSAGTVYLLSAVQATSGVRVASVSLKHSLEHAELCIQYLSECGRSWECANKIGEILRSLLMKQLEPRLQRRNISVNTSFTEGNGSTMPRRSPSKRARRES
;
A
#
# COMPACT_ATOMS: atom_id res chain seq x y z
N MET A 1 -34.20 -51.41 52.60
CA MET A 1 -34.28 -52.80 53.08
C MET A 1 -35.28 -53.55 52.19
N LYS A 2 -34.85 -54.53 51.37
CA LYS A 2 -35.71 -55.41 50.50
C LYS A 2 -36.61 -54.61 49.49
N ALA A 3 -37.10 -55.08 48.33
CA ALA A 3 -37.03 -56.33 47.57
C ALA A 3 -37.24 -56.01 46.06
N ASP A 4 -36.86 -56.79 45.04
CA ASP A 4 -35.85 -57.86 44.93
C ASP A 4 -35.52 -58.15 43.42
N THR A 5 -34.86 -59.28 43.17
CA THR A 5 -34.19 -59.86 41.99
C THR A 5 -35.03 -60.56 40.87
N ALA A 6 -34.36 -60.78 39.72
CA ALA A 6 -34.59 -61.76 38.63
C ALA A 6 -35.80 -61.55 37.68
N ARG A 7 -35.66 -61.43 36.34
CA ARG A 7 -35.06 -62.28 35.28
C ARG A 7 -35.82 -63.59 34.96
N LEU A 8 -36.63 -63.57 33.90
CA LEU A 8 -36.75 -64.59 32.84
C LEU A 8 -37.07 -63.83 31.53
N ALA A 9 -36.18 -63.67 30.54
CA ALA A 9 -35.57 -64.67 29.67
C ALA A 9 -36.51 -65.24 28.57
N GLY A 10 -37.10 -64.35 27.76
CA GLY A 10 -37.74 -64.68 26.47
C GLY A 10 -36.88 -64.21 25.29
N SER A 11 -35.78 -64.91 24.98
CA SER A 11 -34.89 -64.55 23.86
C SER A 11 -35.38 -65.15 22.54
N SER A 12 -36.02 -64.34 21.70
CA SER A 12 -36.20 -64.64 20.28
C SER A 12 -35.86 -63.43 19.41
N ALA A 13 -35.08 -63.69 18.36
CA ALA A 13 -34.69 -62.77 17.29
C ALA A 13 -34.17 -61.36 17.71
N ARG A 14 -32.84 -61.25 17.80
CA ARG A 14 -32.16 -59.99 17.40
C ARG A 14 -32.49 -59.76 15.92
N GLY A 15 -33.49 -58.92 15.64
CA GLY A 15 -33.80 -58.47 14.29
C GLY A 15 -32.55 -57.85 13.66
N ARG A 16 -32.05 -58.47 12.59
CA ARG A 16 -30.95 -57.91 11.80
C ARG A 16 -31.45 -56.57 11.29
N GLY A 17 -30.86 -55.47 11.77
CA GLY A 17 -31.32 -54.12 11.45
C GLY A 17 -31.48 -53.97 9.94
N THR A 18 -32.71 -53.71 9.50
CA THR A 18 -33.09 -53.62 8.09
C THR A 18 -32.24 -52.56 7.42
N TYR A 19 -31.33 -52.99 6.55
CA TYR A 19 -30.51 -52.08 5.76
C TYR A 19 -31.42 -51.37 4.77
N THR A 20 -31.81 -50.13 5.09
CA THR A 20 -32.57 -49.31 4.15
C THR A 20 -31.66 -48.86 3.01
N PRO A 21 -31.99 -49.12 1.73
CA PRO A 21 -31.18 -48.68 0.60
C PRO A 21 -31.20 -47.15 0.43
N VAL A 22 -32.16 -46.47 1.05
CA VAL A 22 -32.27 -45.01 1.08
C VAL A 22 -32.37 -44.54 2.54
N ALA A 23 -31.48 -43.64 2.96
CA ALA A 23 -31.58 -42.92 4.23
C ALA A 23 -32.33 -41.59 4.05
N CYS A 24 -32.94 -41.07 5.12
CA CYS A 24 -33.59 -39.74 5.06
C CYS A 24 -32.54 -38.64 4.87
N ASN A 25 -32.97 -37.47 4.39
CA ASN A 25 -32.05 -36.38 4.03
C ASN A 25 -31.20 -35.92 5.23
N PHE A 26 -31.78 -35.83 6.42
CA PHE A 26 -31.05 -35.47 7.64
C PHE A 26 -29.95 -36.49 7.99
N CYS A 27 -30.29 -37.78 8.07
CA CYS A 27 -29.32 -38.83 8.40
C CYS A 27 -28.25 -38.99 7.31
N ARG A 28 -28.61 -38.77 6.04
CA ARG A 28 -27.68 -38.76 4.90
C ARG A 28 -26.66 -37.62 5.00
N ILE A 29 -27.13 -36.39 5.25
CA ILE A 29 -26.26 -35.20 5.40
C ILE A 29 -25.32 -35.37 6.60
N ARG A 30 -25.84 -35.84 7.75
CA ARG A 30 -25.03 -36.06 8.96
C ARG A 30 -24.22 -37.37 8.96
N LYS A 31 -24.32 -38.19 7.92
CA LYS A 31 -23.65 -39.51 7.79
C LYS A 31 -23.89 -40.44 8.99
N ILE A 32 -25.08 -40.41 9.57
CA ILE A 32 -25.49 -41.26 10.70
C ILE A 32 -26.45 -42.37 10.25
N LYS A 33 -26.53 -43.45 11.05
CA LYS A 33 -27.32 -44.64 10.70
C LYS A 33 -28.83 -44.32 10.73
N CYS A 34 -29.52 -44.60 9.63
CA CYS A 34 -30.96 -44.47 9.46
C CYS A 34 -31.60 -45.86 9.47
N ASN A 35 -32.76 -46.03 10.13
CA ASN A 35 -33.48 -47.31 10.18
C ASN A 35 -34.57 -47.47 9.10
N GLY A 36 -34.80 -46.44 8.26
CA GLY A 36 -35.73 -46.54 7.12
C GLY A 36 -37.21 -46.28 7.44
N GLU A 37 -37.58 -46.17 8.71
CA GLU A 37 -38.98 -46.02 9.15
C GLU A 37 -39.61 -44.71 8.66
N ARG A 38 -40.89 -44.79 8.29
CA ARG A 38 -41.71 -43.68 7.79
C ARG A 38 -42.94 -43.51 8.69
N PRO A 39 -43.41 -42.27 8.96
CA PRO A 39 -42.97 -41.01 8.34
C PRO A 39 -41.62 -40.49 8.84
N ILE A 40 -41.25 -40.77 10.10
CA ILE A 40 -40.01 -40.27 10.75
C ILE A 40 -39.14 -41.47 11.13
N CYS A 41 -37.86 -41.44 10.78
CA CYS A 41 -36.92 -42.50 11.17
C CYS A 41 -36.53 -42.40 12.65
N GLY A 42 -36.19 -43.53 13.28
CA GLY A 42 -35.91 -43.60 14.73
C GLY A 42 -34.81 -42.63 15.20
N SER A 43 -33.74 -42.44 14.42
CA SER A 43 -32.67 -41.47 14.72
C SER A 43 -33.18 -40.02 14.71
N CYS A 44 -34.05 -39.66 13.77
CA CYS A 44 -34.66 -38.32 13.73
C CYS A 44 -35.69 -38.12 14.85
N SER A 45 -36.50 -39.14 15.14
CA SER A 45 -37.47 -39.12 16.25
C SER A 45 -36.78 -38.91 17.60
N SER A 46 -35.71 -39.67 17.87
CA SER A 46 -34.93 -39.55 19.11
C SER A 46 -34.18 -38.21 19.22
N SER A 47 -33.87 -37.57 18.09
CA SER A 47 -33.13 -36.29 18.05
C SER A 47 -34.04 -35.05 17.93
N GLY A 48 -35.37 -35.23 17.80
CA GLY A 48 -36.32 -34.13 17.59
C GLY A 48 -36.12 -33.33 16.29
N HIS A 49 -35.52 -33.94 15.26
CA HIS A 49 -35.18 -33.26 14.00
C HIS A 49 -36.09 -33.65 12.84
N ASP A 50 -36.36 -32.70 11.94
CA ASP A 50 -37.22 -32.92 10.76
C ASP A 50 -36.64 -33.99 9.82
N CYS A 51 -37.50 -34.92 9.40
CA CYS A 51 -37.14 -36.16 8.71
C CYS A 51 -37.73 -36.21 7.31
N SER A 52 -37.19 -35.39 6.41
CA SER A 52 -37.64 -35.35 5.02
C SER A 52 -37.03 -36.46 4.14
N TRP A 53 -37.84 -36.93 3.19
CA TRP A 53 -37.53 -37.99 2.24
C TRP A 53 -37.84 -37.50 0.81
N GLY A 54 -36.82 -37.29 -0.02
CA GLY A 54 -37.01 -36.82 -1.40
C GLY A 54 -35.75 -36.19 -2.00
N ALA A 55 -35.73 -36.02 -3.32
CA ALA A 55 -34.63 -35.37 -4.03
C ALA A 55 -34.45 -33.90 -3.57
N GLU A 56 -33.19 -33.45 -3.53
CA GLU A 56 -32.82 -32.16 -2.95
C GLU A 56 -33.42 -30.97 -3.73
N GLY A 57 -34.22 -30.14 -3.05
CA GLY A 57 -35.10 -29.18 -3.70
C GLY A 57 -35.25 -27.84 -2.98
N ALA A 58 -34.14 -27.10 -2.80
CA ALA A 58 -34.14 -25.71 -2.34
C ALA A 58 -33.39 -24.77 -3.31
N LYS A 59 -33.97 -24.61 -4.51
CA LYS A 59 -33.82 -23.49 -5.47
C LYS A 59 -32.47 -22.75 -5.52
N LYS A 60 -31.55 -23.25 -6.36
CA LYS A 60 -30.68 -22.35 -7.15
C LYS A 60 -31.52 -21.73 -8.29
N PRO A 61 -31.33 -20.45 -8.68
CA PRO A 61 -31.87 -19.93 -9.94
C PRO A 61 -31.39 -20.80 -11.10
N SER A 62 -32.26 -21.07 -12.09
CA SER A 62 -31.85 -21.98 -13.16
C SER A 62 -30.71 -21.38 -13.98
N ALA A 63 -29.69 -22.19 -14.28
CA ALA A 63 -28.58 -21.76 -15.14
C ALA A 63 -29.08 -21.20 -16.48
N ILE A 64 -30.24 -21.69 -16.95
CA ILE A 64 -30.95 -21.20 -18.14
C ILE A 64 -31.30 -19.71 -18.01
N GLN A 65 -31.94 -19.26 -16.92
CA GLN A 65 -32.28 -17.83 -16.75
C GLN A 65 -31.04 -16.94 -16.63
N TYR A 66 -29.97 -17.43 -15.98
CA TYR A 66 -28.71 -16.70 -15.93
C TYR A 66 -28.07 -16.57 -17.31
N VAL A 67 -27.99 -17.68 -18.07
CA VAL A 67 -27.49 -17.72 -19.45
C VAL A 67 -28.34 -16.88 -20.40
N GLU A 68 -29.66 -16.83 -20.25
CA GLU A 68 -30.53 -15.93 -21.01
C GLU A 68 -30.27 -14.46 -20.69
N SER A 69 -30.06 -14.12 -19.41
CA SER A 69 -29.70 -12.75 -19.02
C SER A 69 -28.34 -12.32 -19.60
N LEU A 70 -27.36 -13.23 -19.63
CA LEU A 70 -26.05 -13.01 -20.27
C LEU A 70 -26.18 -12.86 -21.78
N LYS A 71 -26.91 -13.76 -22.46
CA LYS A 71 -27.20 -13.66 -23.91
C LYS A 71 -27.88 -12.33 -24.27
N LYS A 72 -28.82 -11.86 -23.45
CA LYS A 72 -29.49 -10.55 -23.64
C LYS A 72 -28.51 -9.39 -23.46
N ARG A 73 -27.61 -9.46 -22.47
CA ARG A 73 -26.59 -8.44 -22.21
C ARG A 73 -25.50 -8.39 -23.30
N ILE A 74 -25.07 -9.54 -23.81
CA ILE A 74 -24.13 -9.64 -24.93
C ILE A 74 -24.72 -8.96 -26.19
N ARG A 75 -25.94 -9.32 -26.59
CA ARG A 75 -26.63 -8.69 -27.74
C ARG A 75 -26.76 -7.17 -27.62
N ALA A 76 -27.01 -6.66 -26.40
CA ALA A 76 -27.07 -5.22 -26.15
C ALA A 76 -25.71 -4.55 -26.35
N LEU A 77 -24.63 -5.16 -25.83
CA LEU A 77 -23.26 -4.68 -26.00
C LEU A 77 -22.79 -4.75 -27.47
N GLU A 78 -23.08 -5.83 -28.19
CA GLU A 78 -22.81 -5.99 -29.63
C GLU A 78 -23.53 -4.95 -30.49
N THR A 79 -24.72 -4.50 -30.06
CA THR A 79 -25.48 -3.45 -30.75
C THR A 79 -24.87 -2.07 -30.47
N TYR A 80 -24.56 -1.78 -29.21
CA TYR A 80 -23.91 -0.53 -28.80
C TYR A 80 -22.50 -0.37 -29.43
N ALA A 81 -21.73 -1.46 -29.51
CA ALA A 81 -20.41 -1.46 -30.15
C ALA A 81 -20.49 -1.18 -31.67
N ARG A 82 -21.51 -1.72 -32.36
CA ARG A 82 -21.78 -1.39 -33.78
C ARG A 82 -22.19 0.07 -33.95
N GLU A 83 -23.01 0.60 -33.05
CA GLU A 83 -23.45 2.00 -33.09
C GLU A 83 -22.30 2.99 -32.85
N LEU A 84 -21.42 2.68 -31.88
CA LEU A 84 -20.16 3.42 -31.66
C LEU A 84 -19.23 3.34 -32.86
N LYS A 85 -19.07 2.14 -33.46
CA LYS A 85 -18.24 1.95 -34.65
C LYS A 85 -18.76 2.79 -35.83
N SER A 86 -20.07 2.78 -36.08
CA SER A 86 -20.69 3.63 -37.10
C SER A 86 -20.48 5.13 -36.83
N LYS A 87 -20.53 5.58 -35.57
CA LYS A 87 -20.23 6.98 -35.22
C LYS A 87 -18.76 7.35 -35.47
N VAL A 88 -17.83 6.45 -35.14
CA VAL A 88 -16.39 6.63 -35.43
C VAL A 88 -16.11 6.63 -36.94
N ASP A 89 -16.75 5.76 -37.71
CA ASP A 89 -16.60 5.71 -39.16
C ASP A 89 -17.22 6.96 -39.84
N ASN A 90 -18.35 7.47 -39.34
CA ASN A 90 -18.93 8.74 -39.81
C ASN A 90 -18.00 9.94 -39.54
N CYS A 91 -17.46 10.07 -38.32
CA CYS A 91 -16.49 11.14 -38.01
C CYS A 91 -15.20 11.04 -38.84
N ARG A 92 -14.81 9.83 -39.28
CA ARG A 92 -13.69 9.62 -40.21
C ARG A 92 -14.00 10.03 -41.66
N CYS A 93 -15.25 9.95 -42.10
CA CYS A 93 -15.67 10.46 -43.40
C CYS A 93 -15.72 12.00 -43.43
N GLU A 94 -16.20 12.64 -42.37
CA GLU A 94 -16.24 14.11 -42.26
C GLU A 94 -14.84 14.76 -42.30
N GLN A 95 -13.81 14.06 -41.80
CA GLN A 95 -12.42 14.53 -41.83
C GLN A 95 -11.67 14.24 -43.15
N ARG A 96 -12.28 13.54 -44.12
CA ARG A 96 -11.64 13.17 -45.41
C ARG A 96 -11.93 14.14 -46.57
N GLY A 97 -12.56 15.28 -46.30
CA GLY A 97 -12.98 16.25 -47.31
C GLY A 97 -11.89 17.21 -47.83
N VAL A 98 -10.66 17.19 -47.30
CA VAL A 98 -9.57 18.10 -47.73
C VAL A 98 -8.23 17.36 -47.82
N ASN A 99 -7.68 17.39 -49.04
CA ASN A 99 -6.32 17.03 -49.48
C ASN A 99 -5.95 15.54 -49.57
N ASP A 100 -5.69 15.14 -50.82
CA ASP A 100 -5.12 13.87 -51.29
C ASP A 100 -3.65 14.06 -51.66
N VAL A 101 -2.74 13.21 -51.14
CA VAL A 101 -1.61 12.58 -51.85
C VAL A 101 -1.21 11.33 -51.04
N GLY A 102 -1.14 10.15 -51.66
CA GLY A 102 -0.60 8.91 -51.03
C GLY A 102 0.88 8.66 -51.33
N PRO A 103 1.40 7.42 -51.20
CA PRO A 103 0.94 6.31 -50.38
C PRO A 103 2.03 5.86 -49.38
N SER A 104 1.64 5.42 -48.18
CA SER A 104 2.50 4.58 -47.32
C SER A 104 1.64 3.73 -46.39
N GLU A 105 1.64 2.43 -46.64
CA GLU A 105 1.11 1.45 -45.69
C GLU A 105 1.99 1.45 -44.44
N SER A 106 1.45 1.96 -43.33
CA SER A 106 1.98 1.67 -42.02
C SER A 106 0.86 1.32 -41.04
N VAL A 107 0.98 0.12 -40.49
CA VAL A 107 0.74 -0.23 -39.09
C VAL A 107 -0.46 0.44 -38.42
N LEU A 108 -1.55 -0.32 -38.25
CA LEU A 108 -2.25 -0.53 -36.96
C LEU A 108 -3.56 -1.32 -37.19
N ARG A 109 -3.45 -2.65 -37.23
CA ARG A 109 -4.58 -3.56 -36.94
C ARG A 109 -4.15 -4.60 -35.92
N ALA A 110 -5.13 -4.98 -35.08
CA ALA A 110 -5.14 -6.08 -34.12
C ALA A 110 -4.43 -5.87 -32.76
N ARG A 111 -5.26 -5.56 -31.76
CA ARG A 111 -5.34 -6.26 -30.47
C ARG A 111 -6.77 -6.07 -29.90
N PRO A 112 -7.22 -6.90 -28.95
CA PRO A 112 -6.69 -8.20 -28.51
C PRO A 112 -7.77 -9.31 -28.59
N ASP A 113 -7.41 -10.54 -28.21
CA ASP A 113 -8.09 -11.25 -27.10
C ASP A 113 -7.34 -12.56 -26.78
N ILE A 114 -7.02 -12.77 -25.50
CA ILE A 114 -6.54 -14.05 -24.98
C ILE A 114 -7.28 -14.31 -23.67
N TYR A 115 -8.17 -15.29 -23.68
CA TYR A 115 -8.57 -16.04 -22.49
C TYR A 115 -8.44 -17.53 -22.78
N LEU A 116 -8.01 -18.29 -21.77
CA LEU A 116 -7.73 -19.71 -21.89
C LEU A 116 -9.01 -20.53 -22.03
N THR A 117 -8.94 -21.57 -22.86
CA THR A 117 -9.47 -22.90 -22.52
C THR A 117 -8.41 -23.92 -22.89
N GLY A 118 -8.04 -24.78 -21.94
CA GLY A 118 -7.20 -25.94 -22.22
C GLY A 118 -8.07 -27.10 -22.69
N ASP A 119 -7.55 -27.83 -23.65
CA ASP A 119 -7.50 -29.30 -23.75
C ASP A 119 -6.78 -29.61 -25.06
N LEU A 120 -5.91 -30.63 -25.05
CA LEU A 120 -5.57 -31.55 -26.16
C LEU A 120 -4.33 -32.35 -25.76
N ASP A 121 -4.61 -33.58 -25.34
CA ASP A 121 -3.91 -34.83 -25.61
C ASP A 121 -2.37 -34.89 -25.68
N LEU A 122 -1.85 -35.76 -24.82
CA LEU A 122 -0.57 -36.42 -25.01
C LEU A 122 -0.62 -37.26 -26.30
N ASP A 123 0.28 -37.00 -27.24
CA ASP A 123 0.83 -38.11 -28.02
C ASP A 123 2.31 -37.90 -28.36
N SER A 124 2.98 -39.03 -28.56
CA SER A 124 4.43 -39.16 -28.76
C SER A 124 4.91 -38.54 -30.07
N ASP A 125 5.97 -37.70 -30.02
CA ASP A 125 7.15 -37.99 -30.84
C ASP A 125 8.45 -37.30 -30.37
N SER A 126 9.57 -37.86 -30.84
CA SER A 126 10.95 -37.56 -30.39
C SER A 126 11.48 -36.22 -30.93
N PRO A 127 12.31 -35.45 -30.19
CA PRO A 127 12.91 -34.23 -30.73
C PRO A 127 14.15 -34.53 -31.60
N GLU A 128 14.10 -34.14 -32.88
CA GLU A 128 15.30 -33.93 -33.69
C GLU A 128 16.02 -32.62 -33.28
N PRO A 129 17.36 -32.52 -33.46
CA PRO A 129 18.12 -31.34 -33.06
C PRO A 129 18.05 -30.23 -34.12
N GLY A 130 17.12 -29.28 -33.95
CA GLY A 130 16.98 -28.11 -34.83
C GLY A 130 16.46 -26.85 -34.13
N SER A 131 17.17 -25.74 -34.32
CA SER A 131 16.85 -24.35 -33.90
C SER A 131 16.55 -24.07 -32.42
N ASP A 132 17.60 -23.93 -31.59
CA ASP A 132 17.52 -23.34 -30.24
C ASP A 132 17.16 -21.84 -30.23
N THR A 133 17.28 -21.14 -31.36
CA THR A 133 17.17 -19.66 -31.44
C THR A 133 15.79 -19.10 -31.12
N ASP A 134 14.71 -19.85 -31.36
CA ASP A 134 13.35 -19.37 -31.11
C ASP A 134 12.98 -19.44 -29.61
N ASN A 135 13.60 -20.35 -28.86
CA ASN A 135 13.43 -20.46 -27.41
C ASN A 135 14.14 -19.31 -26.65
N GLU A 136 15.29 -18.84 -27.12
CA GLU A 136 15.98 -17.68 -26.53
C GLU A 136 15.10 -16.43 -26.51
N LEU A 137 14.24 -16.23 -27.51
CA LEU A 137 13.39 -15.05 -27.62
C LEU A 137 12.24 -14.98 -26.60
N LEU A 138 11.94 -16.09 -25.90
CA LEU A 138 10.76 -16.25 -25.04
C LEU A 138 11.02 -16.13 -23.53
N TYR A 139 12.28 -16.20 -23.08
CA TYR A 139 12.61 -16.08 -21.65
C TYR A 139 12.57 -14.62 -21.16
N PRO A 140 12.00 -14.31 -19.97
CA PRO A 140 11.94 -12.94 -19.45
C PRO A 140 13.32 -12.23 -19.41
N THR A 141 14.37 -12.99 -19.08
CA THR A 141 15.76 -12.52 -19.03
C THR A 141 16.38 -12.17 -20.37
N SER A 142 15.87 -12.64 -21.51
CA SER A 142 16.41 -12.27 -22.84
C SER A 142 15.92 -10.90 -23.33
N ASN A 143 15.22 -10.16 -22.46
CA ASN A 143 14.98 -8.74 -22.58
C ASN A 143 15.95 -7.91 -21.72
N LEU A 144 16.86 -8.53 -20.95
CA LEU A 144 17.90 -7.83 -20.21
C LEU A 144 19.20 -7.81 -21.02
N VAL A 145 19.85 -6.64 -21.05
CA VAL A 145 21.16 -6.41 -21.67
C VAL A 145 22.08 -5.81 -20.61
N LEU A 146 23.36 -6.18 -20.64
CA LEU A 146 24.38 -5.62 -19.76
C LEU A 146 25.15 -4.53 -20.52
N GLU A 147 24.97 -3.27 -20.12
CA GLU A 147 25.67 -2.11 -20.69
C GLU A 147 26.48 -1.42 -19.59
N ASP A 148 27.79 -1.26 -19.79
CA ASP A 148 28.73 -0.57 -18.88
C ASP A 148 28.58 -0.90 -17.38
N ARG A 149 28.28 -2.19 -17.10
CA ARG A 149 28.04 -2.84 -15.78
C ARG A 149 26.64 -2.70 -15.21
N ASP A 150 25.70 -2.02 -15.85
CA ASP A 150 24.29 -1.97 -15.43
C ASP A 150 23.41 -2.91 -16.27
N LEU A 151 22.34 -3.43 -15.64
CA LEU A 151 21.33 -4.21 -16.36
C LEU A 151 20.21 -3.30 -16.83
N LEU A 152 20.03 -3.23 -18.14
CA LEU A 152 18.95 -2.50 -18.79
C LEU A 152 17.95 -3.47 -19.43
N PHE A 153 16.68 -3.04 -19.50
CA PHE A 153 15.58 -3.79 -20.08
C PHE A 153 15.18 -3.21 -21.43
N HIS A 154 15.31 -4.06 -22.45
CA HIS A 154 14.94 -3.79 -23.82
C HIS A 154 13.84 -4.76 -24.21
N GLY A 155 12.60 -4.28 -24.22
CA GLY A 155 11.44 -5.08 -24.62
C GLY A 155 11.57 -5.64 -26.04
N THR A 156 10.80 -6.68 -26.35
CA THR A 156 11.04 -7.59 -27.49
C THR A 156 11.28 -6.94 -28.85
N THR A 157 10.72 -5.75 -29.11
CA THR A 157 10.85 -4.98 -30.36
C THR A 157 12.04 -4.01 -30.39
N SER A 158 12.90 -3.99 -29.38
CA SER A 158 13.99 -3.04 -29.25
C SER A 158 15.26 -3.52 -29.96
N ILE A 159 15.82 -2.67 -30.83
CA ILE A 159 17.05 -2.96 -31.58
C ILE A 159 18.27 -3.25 -30.69
N PHE A 160 18.28 -2.70 -29.47
CA PHE A 160 19.36 -2.86 -28.50
C PHE A 160 19.43 -4.27 -27.88
N ARG A 161 18.44 -5.14 -28.12
CA ARG A 161 18.50 -6.57 -27.74
C ARG A 161 19.60 -7.36 -28.46
N HIS A 162 20.09 -6.86 -29.61
CA HIS A 162 21.11 -7.55 -30.41
C HIS A 162 22.55 -7.16 -30.04
N SER A 163 22.73 -6.31 -29.02
CA SER A 163 24.03 -6.00 -28.42
C SER A 163 24.62 -7.26 -27.78
N THR A 164 25.82 -7.70 -28.22
CA THR A 164 26.46 -8.90 -27.66
C THR A 164 26.82 -8.68 -26.19
N PRO A 165 26.32 -9.49 -25.24
CA PRO A 165 26.64 -9.31 -23.82
C PRO A 165 28.10 -9.65 -23.57
N GLN A 166 28.92 -8.64 -23.28
CA GLN A 166 30.26 -8.88 -22.75
C GLN A 166 30.14 -9.50 -21.35
N ARG A 167 30.79 -10.65 -21.13
CA ARG A 167 30.88 -11.27 -19.80
C ARG A 167 31.74 -10.43 -18.87
N ILE A 168 31.13 -9.46 -18.22
CA ILE A 168 31.73 -8.65 -17.16
C ILE A 168 30.86 -8.85 -15.91
N SER A 169 31.41 -9.53 -14.90
CA SER A 169 30.78 -9.53 -13.57
C SER A 169 30.61 -8.07 -13.13
N ARG A 170 29.41 -7.70 -12.69
CA ARG A 170 29.10 -6.30 -12.32
C ARG A 170 30.03 -5.73 -11.25
N PHE A 171 30.59 -6.60 -10.42
CA PHE A 171 31.46 -6.24 -9.31
C PHE A 171 32.64 -7.22 -9.19
N PRO A 172 33.81 -6.93 -9.78
CA PRO A 172 35.06 -7.41 -9.18
C PRO A 172 35.23 -6.69 -7.84
N GLU A 173 35.37 -7.47 -6.75
CA GLU A 173 35.84 -7.01 -5.43
C GLU A 173 34.93 -6.01 -4.66
N ILE A 174 33.67 -6.39 -4.38
CA ILE A 174 32.88 -5.81 -3.26
C ILE A 174 32.59 -6.86 -2.16
N ILE A 175 33.52 -7.80 -1.97
CA ILE A 175 33.59 -8.61 -0.75
C ILE A 175 34.89 -8.22 -0.05
N GLU A 176 34.80 -7.27 0.89
CA GLU A 176 35.51 -7.35 2.17
C GLU A 176 35.01 -6.31 3.19
N ASN A 177 35.11 -6.70 4.46
CA ASN A 177 34.96 -5.90 5.67
C ASN A 177 33.68 -5.07 5.89
N HIS A 178 32.64 -5.78 6.33
CA HIS A 178 31.52 -5.31 7.17
C HIS A 178 31.89 -4.38 8.36
N LYS A 179 33.17 -4.29 8.74
CA LYS A 179 33.69 -3.37 9.77
C LYS A 179 33.90 -1.92 9.28
N GLN A 180 33.71 -1.65 7.98
CA GLN A 180 33.86 -0.33 7.38
C GLN A 180 32.48 0.24 6.98
N CYS A 181 31.79 0.82 7.96
CA CYS A 181 30.48 1.44 7.78
C CYS A 181 30.42 2.82 8.43
N TYR A 182 29.51 3.66 7.94
CA TYR A 182 29.23 4.95 8.56
C TYR A 182 28.37 4.76 9.81
N VAL A 183 28.93 5.09 10.97
CA VAL A 183 28.19 5.04 12.24
C VAL A 183 27.49 6.38 12.47
N LEU A 184 26.17 6.32 12.68
CA LEU A 184 25.34 7.48 13.02
C LEU A 184 25.64 7.93 14.47
N MET A 185 25.84 9.23 14.68
CA MET A 185 26.01 9.86 15.99
C MET A 185 24.68 9.98 16.76
N VAL A 186 24.06 8.84 17.06
CA VAL A 186 22.80 8.76 17.83
C VAL A 186 23.03 8.43 19.31
N GLU A 187 22.06 8.77 20.16
CA GLU A 187 22.11 8.43 21.59
C GLU A 187 22.12 6.92 21.81
N GLY A 188 23.09 6.43 22.59
CA GLY A 188 23.34 5.00 22.80
C GLY A 188 24.19 4.32 21.72
N GLY A 189 24.55 5.02 20.63
CA GLY A 189 25.47 4.48 19.61
C GLY A 189 26.92 4.40 20.10
N ASP A 190 27.67 3.43 19.62
CA ASP A 190 29.10 3.29 19.94
C ASP A 190 29.92 4.42 19.27
N LYS A 191 30.57 5.21 20.11
CA LYS A 191 31.40 6.35 19.71
C LYS A 191 32.83 5.95 19.35
N SER A 192 33.25 4.72 19.62
CA SER A 192 34.61 4.24 19.31
C SER A 192 34.88 4.17 17.80
N HIS A 193 33.84 3.92 17.01
CA HIS A 193 33.88 3.85 15.55
C HIS A 193 33.72 5.20 14.84
N TYR A 194 33.63 6.31 15.58
CA TYR A 194 33.49 7.65 15.00
C TYR A 194 34.81 8.16 14.41
N ASN A 195 34.82 8.46 13.10
CA ASN A 195 35.92 9.16 12.45
C ASN A 195 35.57 10.66 12.27
N PRO A 196 36.22 11.60 12.99
CA PRO A 196 35.95 13.03 12.86
C PRO A 196 36.39 13.63 11.52
N ASN A 197 37.32 12.98 10.82
CA ASN A 197 37.86 13.42 9.53
C ASN A 197 37.08 12.86 8.33
N PHE A 198 36.00 12.11 8.57
CA PHE A 198 35.18 11.55 7.50
C PHE A 198 34.34 12.65 6.83
N ASP A 199 34.52 12.84 5.53
CA ASP A 199 33.92 13.89 4.70
C ASP A 199 32.44 13.59 4.35
N TRP A 200 31.60 13.55 5.38
CA TRP A 200 30.16 13.28 5.28
C TRP A 200 29.40 14.30 4.44
N SER A 201 29.87 15.55 4.42
CA SER A 201 29.19 16.69 3.80
C SER A 201 29.61 17.00 2.36
N ARG A 202 30.53 16.22 1.76
CA ARG A 202 31.15 16.49 0.44
C ARG A 202 30.21 17.03 -0.64
N TYR A 203 29.04 16.40 -0.76
CA TYR A 203 28.05 16.69 -1.80
C TYR A 203 26.82 17.45 -1.28
N LEU A 204 26.84 17.93 -0.03
CA LEU A 204 25.73 18.67 0.58
C LEU A 204 25.95 20.19 0.45
N PRO A 205 24.89 20.98 0.20
CA PRO A 205 24.99 22.43 0.04
C PRO A 205 25.36 23.13 1.35
N THR A 206 26.45 23.91 1.32
CA THR A 206 26.97 24.68 2.46
C THR A 206 26.09 25.86 2.88
N ALA A 207 25.08 26.21 2.09
CA ALA A 207 24.13 27.29 2.38
C ALA A 207 23.18 26.99 3.57
N VAL A 208 23.08 25.72 3.99
CA VAL A 208 22.30 25.32 5.16
C VAL A 208 23.26 25.02 6.32
N PRO A 209 23.03 25.56 7.53
CA PRO A 209 23.89 25.31 8.70
C PRO A 209 23.60 23.94 9.32
N LEU A 210 23.82 22.87 8.55
CA LEU A 210 23.72 21.49 8.99
C LEU A 210 25.07 21.04 9.56
N ASP A 211 25.09 20.57 10.81
CA ASP A 211 26.26 19.92 11.40
C ASP A 211 26.13 18.38 11.35
N ARG A 212 27.24 17.70 11.66
CA ARG A 212 27.33 16.23 11.59
C ARG A 212 26.35 15.51 12.53
N ARG A 213 26.08 16.05 13.72
CA ARG A 213 25.16 15.42 14.69
C ARG A 213 23.73 15.59 14.23
N GLU A 214 23.37 16.78 13.77
CA GLU A 214 22.02 17.04 13.27
C GLU A 214 21.73 16.24 11.99
N HIS A 215 22.72 16.15 11.08
CA HIS A 215 22.68 15.27 9.91
C HIS A 215 22.35 13.81 10.27
N ASP A 216 23.10 13.22 11.20
CA ASP A 216 22.90 11.83 11.60
C ASP A 216 21.55 11.62 12.29
N ARG A 217 21.15 12.59 13.13
CA ARG A 217 19.89 12.55 13.86
C ARG A 217 18.67 12.66 12.93
N ILE A 218 18.71 13.51 11.90
CA ILE A 218 17.59 13.60 10.95
C ILE A 218 17.53 12.37 10.04
N LEU A 219 18.65 11.78 9.63
CA LEU A 219 18.68 10.52 8.88
C LEU A 219 18.12 9.36 9.74
N ASP A 220 18.53 9.25 11.00
CA ASP A 220 18.01 8.26 11.93
C ASP A 220 16.48 8.36 12.10
N CYS A 221 15.96 9.58 12.29
CA CYS A 221 14.52 9.84 12.31
C CYS A 221 13.86 9.48 10.97
N LEU A 222 14.47 9.79 9.82
CA LEU A 222 13.94 9.40 8.51
C LEU A 222 13.86 7.87 8.36
N PHE A 223 14.90 7.16 8.78
CA PHE A 223 14.93 5.70 8.72
C PHE A 223 13.86 5.07 9.62
N LYS A 224 13.71 5.55 10.87
CA LYS A 224 12.75 5.00 11.83
C LYS A 224 11.29 5.32 11.51
N PHE A 225 10.98 6.53 11.04
CA PHE A 225 9.61 7.02 10.92
C PHE A 225 9.10 7.20 9.48
N PHE A 226 9.98 7.16 8.47
CA PHE A 226 9.57 7.39 7.07
C PHE A 226 9.95 6.25 6.11
N THR A 227 11.19 5.73 6.15
CA THR A 227 11.61 4.67 5.21
C THR A 227 11.34 3.27 5.72
N SER A 228 11.18 3.06 7.02
CA SER A 228 10.77 1.79 7.63
C SER A 228 9.44 1.26 7.07
N TRP A 229 8.49 2.16 6.80
CA TRP A 229 7.27 1.82 6.06
C TRP A 229 7.59 1.56 4.58
N CYS A 230 7.28 0.36 4.11
CA CYS A 230 7.63 -0.16 2.78
C CYS A 230 9.14 -0.15 2.46
N LEU A 231 10.01 -0.27 3.49
CA LEU A 231 11.48 -0.37 3.41
C LEU A 231 12.13 0.47 2.29
N ARG A 232 11.75 1.75 2.17
CA ARG A 232 12.15 2.65 1.07
C ARG A 232 13.66 2.81 0.91
N ILE A 233 14.42 2.57 1.99
CA ILE A 233 15.89 2.56 2.07
C ILE A 233 16.25 1.45 3.07
N VAL A 234 17.25 0.63 2.78
CA VAL A 234 17.88 -0.26 3.76
C VAL A 234 18.99 0.54 4.48
N PRO A 235 18.83 0.94 5.76
CA PRO A 235 19.73 1.91 6.38
C PRO A 235 21.19 1.43 6.43
N ALA A 236 21.42 0.16 6.79
CA ALA A 236 22.76 -0.41 6.87
C ALA A 236 23.50 -0.38 5.52
N LEU A 237 22.81 -0.64 4.42
CA LEU A 237 23.41 -0.65 3.07
C LEU A 237 23.68 0.78 2.58
N PHE A 238 22.77 1.73 2.81
CA PHE A 238 23.00 3.15 2.53
C PHE A 238 24.23 3.68 3.28
N LEU A 239 24.34 3.40 4.58
CA LEU A 239 25.44 3.90 5.43
C LEU A 239 26.78 3.23 5.10
N ARG A 240 26.76 1.94 4.72
CA ARG A 240 27.93 1.22 4.17
C ARG A 240 28.42 1.86 2.87
N ASP A 241 27.51 2.09 1.93
CA ASP A 241 27.87 2.58 0.60
C ASP A 241 28.23 4.08 0.61
N MET A 242 27.58 4.86 1.48
CA MET A 242 28.00 6.23 1.83
C MET A 242 29.43 6.27 2.36
N TRP A 243 29.78 5.37 3.28
CA TRP A 243 31.14 5.27 3.81
C TRP A 243 32.14 4.98 2.70
N ARG A 244 31.84 4.01 1.83
CA ARG A 244 32.71 3.61 0.71
C ARG A 244 32.92 4.75 -0.28
N ALA A 245 31.86 5.42 -0.71
CA ALA A 245 31.94 6.50 -1.68
C ALA A 245 32.69 7.74 -1.14
N LEU A 246 32.48 8.12 0.12
CA LEU A 246 33.06 9.33 0.70
C LEU A 246 34.47 9.12 1.30
N SER A 247 34.87 7.88 1.60
CA SER A 247 36.24 7.57 2.01
C SER A 247 37.25 7.66 0.87
N VAL A 248 36.80 7.60 -0.39
CA VAL A 248 37.65 7.84 -1.57
C VAL A 248 38.10 9.32 -1.58
N PRO A 249 39.39 9.62 -1.82
CA PRO A 249 39.88 11.00 -1.92
C PRO A 249 39.18 11.81 -3.02
N VAL A 250 39.01 13.12 -2.81
CA VAL A 250 38.33 14.03 -3.76
C VAL A 250 38.98 14.04 -5.15
N SER A 251 40.27 13.69 -5.26
CA SER A 251 40.99 13.56 -6.53
C SER A 251 40.69 12.29 -7.33
N GLN A 252 39.83 11.40 -6.83
CA GLN A 252 39.48 10.12 -7.45
C GLN A 252 37.96 9.99 -7.61
N THR A 253 37.53 9.34 -8.68
CA THR A 253 36.10 9.03 -8.88
C THR A 253 35.67 7.97 -7.87
N PRO A 254 34.63 8.22 -7.05
CA PRO A 254 34.12 7.22 -6.12
C PRO A 254 33.47 6.04 -6.86
N PRO A 255 33.46 4.83 -6.29
CA PRO A 255 32.78 3.68 -6.89
C PRO A 255 31.28 3.95 -7.01
N LYS A 256 30.68 3.54 -8.13
CA LYS A 256 29.22 3.46 -8.27
C LYS A 256 28.69 2.36 -7.34
N THR A 257 27.70 2.67 -6.52
CA THR A 257 27.14 1.74 -5.52
C THR A 257 25.63 1.54 -5.73
N SER A 258 25.06 0.45 -5.20
CA SER A 258 23.61 0.19 -5.30
C SER A 258 22.78 1.06 -4.35
N HIS A 259 23.33 1.47 -3.19
CA HIS A 259 22.56 2.09 -2.09
C HIS A 259 22.96 3.52 -1.74
N TYR A 260 24.02 4.09 -2.34
CA TYR A 260 24.38 5.50 -2.16
C TYR A 260 24.75 6.21 -3.47
N SER A 261 24.21 7.42 -3.65
CA SER A 261 24.66 8.40 -4.63
C SER A 261 24.52 9.84 -4.08
N PRO A 262 25.25 10.83 -4.61
CA PRO A 262 25.07 12.25 -4.27
C PRO A 262 23.61 12.72 -4.43
N MET A 263 22.92 12.28 -5.48
CA MET A 263 21.50 12.56 -5.70
C MET A 263 20.63 12.01 -4.57
N LEU A 264 20.80 10.73 -4.23
CA LEU A 264 20.02 10.05 -3.19
C LEU A 264 20.26 10.68 -1.82
N HIS A 265 21.52 10.99 -1.51
CA HIS A 265 21.90 11.61 -0.24
C HIS A 265 21.20 12.97 -0.06
N ASN A 266 21.31 13.86 -1.04
CA ASN A 266 20.62 15.17 -0.99
C ASN A 266 19.09 15.03 -0.93
N ALA A 267 18.51 14.07 -1.66
CA ALA A 267 17.07 13.82 -1.61
C ALA A 267 16.61 13.40 -0.21
N LEU A 268 17.35 12.48 0.43
CA LEU A 268 17.07 12.04 1.80
C LEU A 268 17.18 13.20 2.80
N ILE A 269 18.23 14.02 2.73
CA ILE A 269 18.41 15.16 3.64
C ILE A 269 17.32 16.23 3.45
N ALA A 270 16.87 16.50 2.22
CA ALA A 270 15.77 17.42 1.92
C ALA A 270 14.46 17.03 2.62
N LEU A 271 14.20 15.72 2.70
CA LEU A 271 13.02 15.16 3.35
C LEU A 271 13.21 15.04 4.86
N ALA A 272 14.34 14.48 5.30
CA ALA A 272 14.72 14.25 6.70
C ALA A 272 14.73 15.54 7.53
N SER A 273 15.17 16.65 6.94
CA SER A 273 15.25 17.95 7.59
C SER A 273 13.91 18.44 8.18
N ALA A 274 12.75 17.91 7.76
CA ALA A 274 11.46 18.14 8.42
C ALA A 274 11.47 17.75 9.92
N PHE A 275 12.21 16.70 10.26
CA PHE A 275 12.40 16.18 11.60
C PHE A 275 13.47 16.94 12.39
N SER A 276 14.14 17.93 11.78
CA SER A 276 15.09 18.79 12.48
C SER A 276 14.41 19.62 13.57
N ASP A 277 14.96 19.66 14.78
CA ASP A 277 14.43 20.49 15.85
C ASP A 277 14.88 21.95 15.70
N ASP A 278 16.03 22.19 15.06
CA ASP A 278 16.46 23.51 14.62
C ASP A 278 15.49 24.07 13.55
N PRO A 279 14.80 25.19 13.83
CA PRO A 279 13.92 25.83 12.84
C PRO A 279 14.63 26.23 11.54
N ARG A 280 15.93 26.50 11.58
CA ARG A 280 16.72 26.94 10.41
C ARG A 280 16.93 25.82 9.40
N VAL A 281 17.09 24.58 9.87
CA VAL A 281 17.23 23.39 9.02
C VAL A 281 15.85 22.86 8.61
N ARG A 282 14.85 22.95 9.51
CA ARG A 282 13.46 22.57 9.23
C ARG A 282 12.75 23.47 8.21
N ASP A 283 13.18 24.71 8.06
CA ASP A 283 12.59 25.67 7.13
C ASP A 283 12.55 25.17 5.68
N LEU A 284 11.47 25.49 4.96
CA LEU A 284 11.28 25.02 3.59
C LEU A 284 12.34 25.56 2.62
N LYS A 285 12.90 26.75 2.83
CA LYS A 285 13.96 27.29 1.96
C LYS A 285 15.26 26.51 2.15
N ALA A 286 15.62 26.21 3.40
CA ALA A 286 16.76 25.34 3.72
C ALA A 286 16.60 23.96 3.09
N ARG A 287 15.44 23.31 3.29
CA ARG A 287 15.10 22.01 2.70
C ARG A 287 15.15 22.02 1.16
N ARG A 288 14.78 23.14 0.53
CA ARG A 288 14.85 23.32 -0.93
C ARG A 288 16.28 23.42 -1.47
N TYR A 289 17.29 23.82 -0.69
CA TYR A 289 18.68 23.73 -1.16
C TYR A 289 19.07 22.28 -1.43
N PHE A 290 18.85 21.36 -0.48
CA PHE A 290 19.09 19.93 -0.68
C PHE A 290 18.24 19.36 -1.82
N ALA A 291 16.96 19.74 -1.93
CA ALA A 291 16.10 19.26 -3.00
C ALA A 291 16.51 19.78 -4.39
N SER A 292 17.12 20.96 -4.48
CA SER A 292 17.69 21.51 -5.72
C SER A 292 19.03 20.87 -6.05
N GLU A 293 19.87 20.61 -5.05
CA GLU A 293 21.13 19.91 -5.22
C GLU A 293 20.88 18.46 -5.70
N ALA A 294 19.93 17.75 -5.10
CA ALA A 294 19.49 16.45 -5.63
C ALA A 294 18.98 16.50 -7.09
N LYS A 295 18.50 17.65 -7.57
CA LYS A 295 18.05 17.79 -8.96
C LYS A 295 19.20 18.09 -9.93
N SER A 296 20.32 18.66 -9.47
CA SER A 296 21.47 18.94 -10.33
C SER A 296 22.06 17.64 -10.90
N TYR A 297 21.99 16.54 -10.12
CA TYR A 297 22.45 15.21 -10.51
C TYR A 297 21.49 14.43 -11.42
N ILE A 298 20.26 14.91 -11.69
CA ILE A 298 19.27 14.12 -12.45
C ILE A 298 19.81 13.69 -13.82
N ASP A 299 20.30 14.63 -14.63
CA ASP A 299 20.75 14.29 -15.98
C ASP A 299 22.00 13.39 -15.97
N ALA A 300 22.94 13.66 -15.06
CA ALA A 300 24.19 12.90 -14.93
C ALA A 300 23.97 11.47 -14.41
N GLU A 301 23.15 11.28 -13.36
CA GLU A 301 22.86 9.94 -12.84
C GLU A 301 21.83 9.19 -13.72
N CYS A 302 20.95 9.87 -14.46
CA CYS A 302 20.03 9.19 -15.40
C CYS A 302 20.70 8.76 -16.72
N GLN A 303 21.86 9.31 -17.09
CA GLN A 303 22.64 8.81 -18.24
C GLN A 303 23.13 7.37 -18.02
N MET A 304 23.55 7.05 -16.80
CA MET A 304 23.97 5.71 -16.38
C MET A 304 23.19 5.31 -15.11
N PRO A 305 21.91 4.96 -15.23
CA PRO A 305 21.03 4.79 -14.09
C PRO A 305 21.41 3.58 -13.25
N ASN A 306 20.98 3.58 -11.99
CA ASN A 306 20.96 2.41 -11.12
C ASN A 306 19.82 2.53 -10.10
N ILE A 307 19.81 1.62 -9.11
CA ILE A 307 18.80 1.61 -8.06
C ILE A 307 18.80 2.94 -7.27
N CYS A 308 19.94 3.56 -6.98
CA CYS A 308 19.97 4.87 -6.28
C CYS A 308 19.10 5.93 -6.96
N VAL A 309 19.13 6.02 -8.30
CA VAL A 309 18.33 6.99 -9.07
C VAL A 309 16.83 6.76 -8.89
N VAL A 310 16.39 5.49 -8.91
CA VAL A 310 14.99 5.11 -8.66
C VAL A 310 14.55 5.61 -7.29
N HIS A 311 15.35 5.36 -6.25
CA HIS A 311 15.02 5.77 -4.89
C HIS A 311 15.12 7.29 -4.69
N ALA A 312 16.12 7.95 -5.26
CA ALA A 312 16.31 9.40 -5.18
C ALA A 312 15.13 10.17 -5.78
N LEU A 313 14.66 9.75 -6.96
CA LEU A 313 13.46 10.28 -7.61
C LEU A 313 12.19 10.02 -6.78
N SER A 314 12.08 8.86 -6.12
CA SER A 314 10.96 8.52 -5.23
C SER A 314 10.94 9.33 -3.92
N ILE A 315 12.12 9.65 -3.39
CA ILE A 315 12.28 10.52 -2.23
C ILE A 315 12.04 12.00 -2.61
N LEU A 316 12.50 12.46 -3.77
CA LEU A 316 12.14 13.78 -4.33
C LEU A 316 10.63 13.90 -4.55
N ALA A 317 9.98 12.85 -5.07
CA ALA A 317 8.53 12.80 -5.19
C ALA A 317 7.83 12.99 -3.83
N SER A 318 8.31 12.27 -2.82
CA SER A 318 7.83 12.38 -1.43
C SER A 318 8.07 13.78 -0.84
N PHE A 319 9.22 14.39 -1.11
CA PHE A 319 9.52 15.78 -0.71
C PHE A 319 8.51 16.78 -1.28
N HIS A 320 8.21 16.69 -2.59
CA HIS A 320 7.21 17.55 -3.22
C HIS A 320 5.80 17.27 -2.70
N SER A 321 5.43 16.01 -2.50
CA SER A 321 4.15 15.63 -1.89
C SER A 321 3.98 16.24 -0.51
N ALA A 322 5.02 16.22 0.33
CA ALA A 322 5.01 16.80 1.67
C ALA A 322 4.73 18.31 1.69
N GLN A 323 5.01 19.05 0.61
CA GLN A 323 4.69 20.47 0.49
C GLN A 323 3.28 20.73 -0.09
N GLY A 324 2.57 19.68 -0.50
CA GLY A 324 1.33 19.77 -1.25
C GLY A 324 1.53 19.98 -2.75
N GLU A 325 2.76 19.85 -3.26
CA GLU A 325 3.11 20.05 -4.68
C GLU A 325 2.85 18.75 -5.47
N GLN A 326 1.62 18.24 -5.41
CA GLN A 326 1.29 16.85 -5.80
C GLN A 326 1.58 16.51 -7.26
N THR A 327 1.43 17.46 -8.19
CA THR A 327 1.78 17.23 -9.60
C THR A 327 3.28 17.04 -9.79
N LEU A 328 4.12 17.84 -9.12
CA LEU A 328 5.58 17.64 -9.16
C LEU A 328 5.96 16.31 -8.51
N GLY A 329 5.35 15.99 -7.37
CA GLY A 329 5.55 14.70 -6.70
C GLY A 329 5.26 13.51 -7.63
N TYR A 330 4.10 13.53 -8.29
CA TYR A 330 3.73 12.51 -9.27
C TYR A 330 4.68 12.45 -10.47
N THR A 331 5.16 13.59 -10.99
CA THR A 331 6.12 13.58 -12.11
C THR A 331 7.44 12.93 -11.73
N TYR A 332 8.03 13.29 -10.57
CA TYR A 332 9.27 12.64 -10.10
C TYR A 332 9.06 11.15 -9.79
N PHE A 333 7.87 10.76 -9.28
CA PHE A 333 7.56 9.34 -9.10
C PHE A 333 7.40 8.61 -10.44
N GLY A 334 6.79 9.24 -11.45
CA GLY A 334 6.73 8.73 -12.81
C GLY A 334 8.12 8.48 -13.41
N MET A 335 9.08 9.39 -13.17
CA MET A 335 10.48 9.17 -13.54
C MET A 335 11.08 7.96 -12.79
N SER A 336 10.89 7.88 -11.47
CA SER A 336 11.33 6.73 -10.64
C SER A 336 10.84 5.39 -11.20
N ALA A 337 9.53 5.28 -11.50
CA ALA A 337 8.92 4.08 -12.06
C ALA A 337 9.43 3.76 -13.48
N ARG A 338 9.68 4.78 -14.33
CA ARG A 338 10.27 4.57 -15.66
C ARG A 338 11.72 4.10 -15.60
N ILE A 339 12.54 4.63 -14.69
CA ILE A 339 13.90 4.13 -14.47
C ILE A 339 13.87 2.70 -13.90
N SER A 340 12.95 2.39 -12.98
CA SER A 340 12.74 1.01 -12.48
C SER A 340 12.37 0.01 -13.60
N GLN A 341 11.57 0.45 -14.58
CA GLN A 341 11.27 -0.34 -15.79
C GLN A 341 12.48 -0.46 -16.70
N ALA A 342 13.18 0.64 -16.96
CA ALA A 342 14.38 0.68 -17.81
C ALA A 342 15.53 -0.16 -17.25
N LEU A 343 15.66 -0.28 -15.93
CA LEU A 343 16.60 -1.19 -15.26
C LEU A 343 16.12 -2.65 -15.22
N GLY A 344 14.90 -2.94 -15.66
CA GLY A 344 14.31 -4.28 -15.61
C GLY A 344 14.19 -4.86 -14.20
N LEU A 345 13.94 -4.03 -13.18
CA LEU A 345 13.83 -4.52 -11.79
C LEU A 345 12.66 -5.52 -11.65
N GLY A 346 11.65 -5.41 -12.51
CA GLY A 346 10.51 -6.32 -12.62
C GLY A 346 10.79 -7.63 -13.40
N VAL A 347 12.04 -8.08 -13.51
CA VAL A 347 12.41 -9.30 -14.25
C VAL A 347 13.12 -10.28 -13.31
N ASP A 348 12.66 -11.52 -13.26
CA ASP A 348 13.35 -12.59 -12.54
C ASP A 348 14.73 -12.83 -13.17
N CYS A 349 15.79 -12.60 -12.40
CA CYS A 349 17.18 -12.73 -12.85
C CYS A 349 17.84 -14.05 -12.38
N SER A 350 17.07 -15.06 -11.95
CA SER A 350 17.62 -16.29 -11.34
C SER A 350 18.61 -17.04 -12.26
N THR A 351 18.29 -17.19 -13.54
CA THR A 351 19.18 -17.83 -14.54
C THR A 351 20.49 -17.07 -14.74
N TRP A 352 20.51 -15.75 -14.54
CA TRP A 352 21.73 -14.93 -14.63
C TRP A 352 22.61 -15.03 -13.37
N VAL A 353 22.03 -15.36 -12.21
CA VAL A 353 22.78 -15.74 -11.01
C VAL A 353 23.41 -17.13 -11.22
N GLU A 354 22.66 -18.09 -11.74
CA GLU A 354 23.14 -19.44 -12.06
C GLU A 354 24.27 -19.43 -13.11
N ALA A 355 24.16 -18.56 -14.12
CA ALA A 355 25.20 -18.34 -15.13
C ALA A 355 26.40 -17.50 -14.64
N GLY A 356 26.39 -17.00 -13.39
CA GLY A 356 27.47 -16.20 -12.81
C GLY A 356 27.64 -14.79 -13.44
N ILE A 357 26.63 -14.28 -14.15
CA ILE A 357 26.67 -12.94 -14.77
C ILE A 357 26.47 -11.86 -13.71
N ILE A 358 25.64 -12.14 -12.70
CA ILE A 358 25.33 -11.25 -11.58
C ILE A 358 25.45 -11.98 -10.24
N SER A 359 25.71 -11.25 -9.17
CA SER A 359 25.75 -11.84 -7.83
C SER A 359 24.35 -12.15 -7.29
N ARG A 360 24.26 -13.03 -6.27
CA ARG A 360 23.02 -13.24 -5.52
C ARG A 360 22.53 -11.95 -4.90
N ASP A 361 23.43 -11.15 -4.32
CA ASP A 361 23.12 -9.88 -3.67
C ASP A 361 22.57 -8.87 -4.68
N ASP A 362 23.07 -8.84 -5.91
CA ASP A 362 22.51 -7.97 -6.95
C ASP A 362 21.04 -8.31 -7.26
N ARG A 363 20.68 -9.60 -7.24
CA ARG A 363 19.28 -10.03 -7.45
C ARG A 363 18.42 -9.61 -6.26
N LEU A 364 18.94 -9.69 -5.04
CA LEU A 364 18.26 -9.24 -3.83
C LEU A 364 18.01 -7.73 -3.84
N ASP A 365 19.03 -6.93 -4.21
CA ASP A 365 18.93 -5.49 -4.41
C ASP A 365 17.89 -5.11 -5.48
N ARG A 366 17.88 -5.82 -6.62
CA ARG A 366 16.90 -5.58 -7.70
C ARG A 366 15.48 -5.91 -7.29
N ASN A 367 15.26 -7.03 -6.61
CA ASN A 367 13.96 -7.40 -6.07
C ASN A 367 13.47 -6.36 -5.03
N TRP A 368 14.35 -5.93 -4.12
CA TRP A 368 14.06 -4.87 -3.17
C TRP A 368 13.67 -3.56 -3.88
N GLY A 369 14.46 -3.11 -4.86
CA GLY A 369 14.18 -1.92 -5.66
C GLY A 369 12.83 -2.01 -6.40
N TYR A 370 12.50 -3.16 -7.00
CA TYR A 370 11.18 -3.37 -7.61
C TYR A 370 10.04 -3.24 -6.59
N TRP A 371 10.11 -4.00 -5.48
CA TRP A 371 9.02 -4.07 -4.51
C TRP A 371 8.83 -2.77 -3.73
N THR A 372 9.89 -2.00 -3.50
CA THR A 372 9.76 -0.65 -2.92
C THR A 372 9.06 0.28 -3.89
N THR A 373 9.47 0.32 -5.17
CA THR A 373 8.83 1.15 -6.21
C THR A 373 7.38 0.75 -6.44
N PHE A 374 7.07 -0.55 -6.53
CA PHE A 374 5.70 -1.08 -6.56
C PHE A 374 4.89 -0.59 -5.35
N SER A 375 5.43 -0.73 -4.14
CA SER A 375 4.72 -0.33 -2.91
C SER A 375 4.46 1.18 -2.85
N GLN A 376 5.38 1.99 -3.39
CA GLN A 376 5.18 3.43 -3.54
C GLN A 376 4.09 3.75 -4.55
N ASP A 377 4.09 3.11 -5.73
CA ASP A 377 3.07 3.28 -6.77
C ASP A 377 1.68 3.01 -6.19
N VAL A 378 1.51 1.90 -5.46
CA VAL A 378 0.22 1.58 -4.83
C VAL A 378 -0.22 2.64 -3.81
N CYS A 379 0.67 3.07 -2.91
CA CYS A 379 0.35 4.14 -1.96
C CYS A 379 0.02 5.49 -2.64
N TRP A 380 0.73 5.85 -3.71
CA TRP A 380 0.52 7.08 -4.47
C TRP A 380 -0.78 7.07 -5.28
N SER A 381 -1.06 5.98 -6.00
CA SER A 381 -2.27 5.79 -6.78
C SER A 381 -3.52 5.80 -5.91
N LEU A 382 -3.51 5.11 -4.77
CA LEU A 382 -4.61 5.12 -3.79
C LEU A 382 -4.78 6.48 -3.09
N TYR A 383 -3.70 7.23 -2.91
CA TYR A 383 -3.77 8.60 -2.36
C TYR A 383 -4.38 9.58 -3.36
N VAL A 384 -3.82 9.66 -4.57
CA VAL A 384 -4.16 10.71 -5.54
C VAL A 384 -5.35 10.31 -6.43
N GLY A 385 -5.74 9.03 -6.44
CA GLY A 385 -6.81 8.50 -7.31
C GLY A 385 -6.39 8.42 -8.77
N ARG A 386 -5.15 7.96 -9.04
CA ARG A 386 -4.58 7.81 -10.38
C ARG A 386 -4.24 6.36 -10.66
N ASP A 387 -4.18 5.98 -11.92
CA ASP A 387 -3.74 4.65 -12.33
C ASP A 387 -2.31 4.34 -11.85
N PHE A 388 -2.03 3.06 -11.71
CA PHE A 388 -0.72 2.52 -11.34
C PHE A 388 0.22 2.56 -12.55
N CYS A 389 1.46 3.03 -12.36
CA CYS A 389 2.45 3.07 -13.44
C CYS A 389 3.46 1.91 -13.41
N VAL A 390 3.59 1.20 -12.29
CA VAL A 390 4.43 0.01 -12.14
C VAL A 390 3.59 -1.24 -12.44
N PRO A 391 4.05 -2.18 -13.30
CA PRO A 391 3.37 -3.45 -13.53
C PRO A 391 3.14 -4.22 -12.22
N CYS A 392 1.98 -4.87 -12.09
CA CYS A 392 1.72 -5.82 -11.02
C CYS A 392 2.55 -7.08 -11.30
N PRO A 393 3.24 -7.67 -10.30
CA PRO A 393 3.97 -8.91 -10.54
C PRO A 393 2.95 -10.00 -10.86
N THR A 394 3.10 -10.65 -12.01
CA THR A 394 2.21 -11.72 -12.45
C THR A 394 2.76 -13.09 -12.05
N ASN A 395 1.93 -14.13 -12.01
CA ASN A 395 2.38 -15.51 -11.75
C ASN A 395 3.43 -16.04 -12.77
N ARG A 396 3.72 -15.30 -13.85
CA ARG A 396 4.78 -15.60 -14.84
C ARG A 396 6.11 -14.90 -14.53
N GLU A 397 6.06 -13.79 -13.81
CA GLU A 397 7.21 -13.01 -13.37
C GLU A 397 7.44 -13.35 -11.90
N ASN A 398 8.12 -14.47 -11.64
CA ASN A 398 8.26 -15.05 -10.30
C ASN A 398 9.28 -14.27 -9.44
N ILE A 399 9.04 -12.97 -9.26
CA ILE A 399 9.80 -12.10 -8.36
C ILE A 399 9.29 -12.40 -6.95
N PRO A 400 10.05 -13.10 -6.10
CA PRO A 400 9.62 -13.35 -4.74
C PRO A 400 9.42 -12.01 -4.01
N VAL A 401 8.39 -11.94 -3.16
CA VAL A 401 8.25 -10.88 -2.16
C VAL A 401 9.59 -10.75 -1.40
N PRO A 402 10.02 -9.53 -1.04
CA PRO A 402 11.37 -9.32 -0.52
C PRO A 402 11.65 -10.23 0.67
N TYR A 403 12.73 -10.98 0.51
CA TYR A 403 13.32 -11.88 1.47
C TYR A 403 13.35 -11.31 2.89
N VAL A 404 13.02 -12.17 3.85
CA VAL A 404 13.17 -11.89 5.28
C VAL A 404 14.63 -12.10 5.65
N GLU A 405 15.30 -11.02 6.04
CA GLU A 405 16.67 -11.06 6.56
C GLU A 405 16.66 -11.07 8.08
N THR A 406 17.21 -12.13 8.65
CA THR A 406 17.23 -12.32 10.10
C THR A 406 18.12 -11.25 10.75
N ASP A 407 19.32 -11.03 10.21
CA ASP A 407 20.27 -10.02 10.68
C ASP A 407 19.66 -8.61 10.68
N LEU A 408 18.92 -8.24 9.61
CA LEU A 408 18.24 -6.94 9.50
C LEU A 408 17.04 -6.80 10.44
N ASP A 409 16.34 -7.91 10.71
CA ASP A 409 15.19 -7.96 11.61
C ASP A 409 15.61 -7.94 13.09
N GLU A 410 16.74 -8.55 13.43
CA GLU A 410 17.32 -8.58 14.76
C GLU A 410 18.08 -7.29 15.14
N LEU A 411 18.39 -6.41 14.17
CA LEU A 411 18.97 -5.10 14.47
C LEU A 411 18.13 -4.35 15.52
N PRO A 412 18.77 -3.82 16.59
CA PRO A 412 18.06 -3.19 17.69
C PRO A 412 17.41 -1.87 17.25
N TRP A 413 16.08 -1.88 17.17
CA TRP A 413 15.29 -0.68 17.04
C TRP A 413 15.18 0.02 18.40
N HIS A 414 15.57 1.29 18.45
CA HIS A 414 15.55 2.13 19.65
C HIS A 414 15.29 3.59 19.28
N HIS A 415 14.50 4.30 20.09
CA HIS A 415 14.30 5.74 19.95
C HIS A 415 14.25 6.37 21.35
N ALA A 416 15.37 6.96 21.80
CA ALA A 416 15.51 7.41 23.19
C ALA A 416 14.34 8.27 23.72
N PRO A 417 13.77 9.23 22.95
CA PRO A 417 12.64 10.04 23.42
C PRO A 417 11.37 9.27 23.78
N SER A 418 11.16 8.04 23.29
CA SER A 418 9.97 7.24 23.64
C SER A 418 10.13 6.43 24.93
N ASN A 419 11.32 6.39 25.53
CA ASN A 419 11.66 5.56 26.70
C ASN A 419 11.36 4.05 26.52
N ILE A 420 11.29 3.56 25.27
CA ILE A 420 11.11 2.15 24.95
C ILE A 420 12.49 1.49 24.91
N ALA A 421 12.68 0.38 25.64
CA ALA A 421 13.92 -0.39 25.60
C ALA A 421 14.24 -0.91 24.17
N PRO A 422 15.52 -1.04 23.79
CA PRO A 422 15.90 -1.62 22.49
C PRO A 422 15.26 -3.00 22.26
N GLN A 423 14.70 -3.20 21.07
CA GLN A 423 14.01 -4.43 20.66
C GLN A 423 14.29 -4.75 19.20
N ALA A 424 14.07 -6.00 18.77
CA ALA A 424 14.22 -6.39 17.36
C ALA A 424 13.31 -5.55 16.45
N GLY A 425 13.87 -5.04 15.34
CA GLY A 425 13.18 -4.14 14.41
C GLY A 425 12.12 -4.85 13.55
N TYR A 426 12.39 -6.06 13.08
CA TYR A 426 11.54 -6.79 12.12
C TYR A 426 11.21 -6.03 10.82
N LEU A 427 12.18 -5.28 10.27
CA LEU A 427 11.97 -4.40 9.12
C LEU A 427 11.64 -5.16 7.83
N SER A 428 12.34 -6.26 7.55
CA SER A 428 12.14 -7.08 6.36
C SER A 428 10.86 -7.91 6.43
N LYS A 429 10.55 -8.58 7.56
CA LYS A 429 9.23 -9.20 7.81
C LYS A 429 8.09 -8.20 7.62
N SER A 430 8.21 -7.00 8.18
CA SER A 430 7.19 -5.95 8.03
C SER A 430 7.05 -5.49 6.58
N PHE A 431 8.14 -5.44 5.82
CA PHE A 431 8.11 -5.07 4.41
C PHE A 431 7.45 -6.15 3.55
N ALA A 432 7.80 -7.43 3.75
CA ALA A 432 7.15 -8.54 3.06
C ALA A 432 5.63 -8.53 3.26
N ALA A 433 5.18 -8.41 4.53
CA ALA A 433 3.76 -8.28 4.86
C ALA A 433 3.11 -7.01 4.26
N SER A 434 3.86 -5.91 4.13
CA SER A 434 3.40 -4.70 3.44
C SER A 434 3.17 -4.93 1.94
N CYS A 435 4.09 -5.64 1.26
CA CYS A 435 3.97 -5.96 -0.16
C CYS A 435 2.74 -6.84 -0.44
N GLU A 436 2.52 -7.87 0.39
CA GLU A 436 1.32 -8.73 0.31
C GLU A 436 0.02 -7.93 0.48
N LEU A 437 -0.03 -7.03 1.47
CA LEU A 437 -1.18 -6.16 1.69
C LEU A 437 -1.42 -5.22 0.49
N LEU A 438 -0.36 -4.70 -0.12
CA LEU A 438 -0.46 -3.78 -1.26
C LEU A 438 -0.80 -4.50 -2.58
N LEU A 439 -0.52 -5.80 -2.73
CA LEU A 439 -1.10 -6.62 -3.80
C LEU A 439 -2.63 -6.72 -3.67
N ILE A 440 -3.14 -6.93 -2.46
CA ILE A 440 -4.59 -6.95 -2.19
C ILE A 440 -5.21 -5.56 -2.43
N ALA A 441 -4.44 -4.50 -2.21
CA ALA A 441 -4.88 -3.12 -2.35
C ALA A 441 -5.10 -2.66 -3.79
N ARG A 442 -4.32 -3.12 -4.78
CA ARG A 442 -4.43 -2.63 -6.18
C ARG A 442 -5.85 -2.79 -6.76
N PRO A 443 -6.50 -3.97 -6.69
CA PRO A 443 -7.88 -4.14 -7.17
C PRO A 443 -8.94 -3.34 -6.41
N ILE A 444 -8.63 -2.77 -5.23
CA ILE A 444 -9.56 -1.88 -4.52
C ILE A 444 -9.78 -0.60 -5.35
N MET A 445 -8.79 -0.16 -6.12
CA MET A 445 -8.95 1.01 -7.00
C MET A 445 -9.99 0.77 -8.10
N ASP A 446 -10.04 -0.45 -8.67
CA ASP A 446 -11.09 -0.83 -9.62
C ASP A 446 -12.48 -0.82 -8.96
N VAL A 447 -12.61 -1.26 -7.71
CA VAL A 447 -13.87 -1.18 -6.95
C VAL A 447 -14.30 0.28 -6.70
N VAL A 448 -13.34 1.19 -6.47
CA VAL A 448 -13.60 2.62 -6.29
C VAL A 448 -14.00 3.30 -7.61
N PHE A 449 -13.36 2.97 -8.74
CA PHE A 449 -13.69 3.52 -10.06
C PHE A 449 -14.98 2.93 -10.65
N VAL A 450 -15.08 1.60 -10.74
CA VAL A 450 -16.24 0.88 -11.31
C VAL A 450 -17.43 0.89 -10.35
N LEU A 451 -17.21 1.30 -9.09
CA LEU A 451 -18.27 1.55 -8.12
C LEU A 451 -19.12 0.30 -7.84
N MET A 452 -18.51 -0.89 -7.88
CA MET A 452 -19.12 -2.20 -7.68
C MET A 452 -18.44 -2.97 -6.53
N LEU A 453 -19.11 -3.02 -5.38
CA LEU A 453 -18.56 -3.71 -4.20
C LEU A 453 -18.62 -5.24 -4.38
N THR A 454 -17.54 -5.92 -4.03
CA THR A 454 -17.54 -7.38 -3.84
C THR A 454 -16.95 -7.70 -2.47
N ASN A 455 -17.48 -8.73 -1.80
CA ASN A 455 -16.96 -9.18 -0.50
C ASN A 455 -15.56 -9.83 -0.60
N LEU A 456 -15.08 -10.13 -1.82
CA LEU A 456 -13.82 -10.81 -2.07
C LEU A 456 -12.63 -10.04 -1.48
N HIS A 457 -12.59 -8.72 -1.64
CA HIS A 457 -11.48 -7.90 -1.14
C HIS A 457 -11.50 -7.79 0.39
N SER A 458 -12.68 -7.69 1.01
CA SER A 458 -12.83 -7.74 2.48
C SER A 458 -12.36 -9.07 3.06
N VAL A 459 -12.70 -10.19 2.40
CA VAL A 459 -12.24 -11.53 2.80
C VAL A 459 -10.72 -11.64 2.67
N LYS A 460 -10.12 -11.14 1.58
CA LYS A 460 -8.66 -11.11 1.42
C LYS A 460 -7.95 -10.26 2.47
N LEU A 461 -8.48 -9.06 2.79
CA LEU A 461 -7.91 -8.20 3.83
C LEU A 461 -7.93 -8.87 5.21
N ASN A 462 -9.07 -9.49 5.60
CA ASN A 462 -9.16 -10.24 6.86
C ASN A 462 -8.22 -11.45 6.87
N ALA A 463 -8.23 -12.28 5.83
CA ALA A 463 -7.35 -13.45 5.74
C ALA A 463 -5.86 -13.10 5.83
N TRP A 464 -5.45 -11.97 5.24
CA TRP A 464 -4.10 -11.44 5.39
C TRP A 464 -3.80 -11.02 6.85
N LYS A 465 -4.75 -10.38 7.54
CA LYS A 465 -4.59 -9.97 8.95
C LYS A 465 -4.54 -11.15 9.91
N ASP A 466 -5.30 -12.21 9.60
CA ASP A 466 -5.34 -13.46 10.37
C ASP A 466 -4.08 -14.33 10.13
N ALA A 467 -3.45 -14.22 8.96
CA ALA A 467 -2.21 -14.90 8.61
C ALA A 467 -0.92 -14.15 9.03
N LEU A 468 -1.05 -12.94 9.59
CA LEU A 468 0.09 -12.10 9.96
C LEU A 468 0.92 -12.75 11.09
N ALA A 469 2.25 -12.77 10.90
CA ALA A 469 3.19 -13.32 11.88
C ALA A 469 3.07 -12.65 13.27
N GLN A 470 3.21 -13.44 14.34
CA GLN A 470 3.00 -13.00 15.73
C GLN A 470 3.92 -11.82 16.12
N GLU A 471 5.13 -11.77 15.59
CA GLU A 471 6.10 -10.70 15.85
C GLU A 471 5.68 -9.36 15.23
N LEU A 472 4.82 -9.39 14.20
CA LEU A 472 4.29 -8.20 13.51
C LEU A 472 2.91 -7.77 14.05
N ASP A 473 2.20 -8.66 14.74
CA ASP A 473 0.84 -8.37 15.22
C ASP A 473 0.85 -7.41 16.42
N ILE A 474 -0.11 -6.47 16.43
CA ILE A 474 -0.29 -5.52 17.55
C ILE A 474 -1.42 -6.00 18.43
N THR A 475 -1.05 -6.53 19.59
CA THR A 475 -1.94 -7.02 20.63
C THR A 475 -2.02 -6.01 21.78
N GLN A 476 -2.94 -6.23 22.73
CA GLN A 476 -3.10 -5.33 23.89
C GLN A 476 -1.83 -5.25 24.77
N SER A 477 -0.99 -6.30 24.79
CA SER A 477 0.23 -6.35 25.62
C SER A 477 1.43 -5.65 24.99
N ASN A 478 1.59 -5.72 23.66
CA ASN A 478 2.74 -5.13 22.95
C ASN A 478 2.47 -3.74 22.34
N ARG A 479 1.21 -3.26 22.34
CA ARG A 479 0.83 -1.94 21.79
C ARG A 479 1.67 -0.78 22.35
N GLY A 480 1.99 -0.82 23.64
CA GLY A 480 2.81 0.21 24.31
C GLY A 480 4.28 0.25 23.90
N THR A 481 4.76 -0.73 23.11
CA THR A 481 6.13 -0.77 22.58
C THR A 481 6.15 -0.97 21.06
N ALA A 482 5.01 -0.85 20.37
CA ALA A 482 4.91 -1.15 18.94
C ALA A 482 5.74 -0.18 18.09
N THR A 483 6.59 -0.72 17.20
CA THR A 483 7.45 0.08 16.32
C THR A 483 6.64 0.83 15.25
N PRO A 484 7.12 1.99 14.74
CA PRO A 484 6.38 2.82 13.79
C PRO A 484 5.86 2.06 12.56
N HIS A 485 6.70 1.25 11.93
CA HIS A 485 6.32 0.48 10.73
C HIS A 485 5.30 -0.62 11.02
N LYS A 486 5.28 -1.23 12.21
CA LYS A 486 4.20 -2.13 12.63
C LYS A 486 2.90 -1.37 12.79
N ILE A 487 2.90 -0.22 13.48
CA ILE A 487 1.67 0.60 13.62
C ILE A 487 1.16 1.04 12.24
N MET A 488 2.05 1.45 11.34
CA MET A 488 1.69 1.83 9.96
C MET A 488 1.10 0.67 9.16
N LEU A 489 1.59 -0.56 9.35
CA LEU A 489 1.07 -1.76 8.69
C LEU A 489 -0.39 -2.05 9.08
N HIS A 490 -0.71 -2.00 10.38
CA HIS A 490 -2.09 -2.18 10.86
C HIS A 490 -3.00 -1.00 10.46
N LEU A 491 -2.47 0.23 10.46
CA LEU A 491 -3.18 1.41 9.97
C LEU A 491 -3.48 1.31 8.46
N ALA A 492 -2.55 0.80 7.65
CA ALA A 492 -2.75 0.59 6.23
C ALA A 492 -3.87 -0.44 5.97
N HIS A 493 -3.91 -1.54 6.72
CA HIS A 493 -4.99 -2.53 6.64
C HIS A 493 -6.38 -1.90 6.88
N TRP A 494 -6.55 -1.13 7.96
CA TRP A 494 -7.82 -0.45 8.25
C TRP A 494 -8.15 0.68 7.26
N TRP A 495 -7.12 1.39 6.76
CA TRP A 495 -7.28 2.38 5.70
C TRP A 495 -7.83 1.76 4.40
N LEU A 496 -7.33 0.59 3.98
CA LEU A 496 -7.85 -0.12 2.81
C LEU A 496 -9.31 -0.55 3.01
N PHE A 497 -9.71 -0.96 4.22
CA PHE A 497 -11.11 -1.20 4.55
C PHE A 497 -11.97 0.06 4.39
N ILE A 498 -11.50 1.22 4.83
CA ILE A 498 -12.20 2.50 4.61
C ILE A 498 -12.32 2.80 3.11
N LEU A 499 -11.24 2.68 2.33
CA LEU A 499 -11.27 2.94 0.89
C LEU A 499 -12.27 2.03 0.16
N LEU A 500 -12.29 0.73 0.50
CA LEU A 500 -13.16 -0.27 -0.12
C LEU A 500 -14.66 -0.03 0.17
N HIS A 501 -15.01 0.47 1.35
CA HIS A 501 -16.41 0.53 1.82
C HIS A 501 -17.02 1.94 1.84
N ARG A 502 -16.20 3.00 2.00
CA ARG A 502 -16.67 4.39 2.05
C ARG A 502 -17.49 4.84 0.83
N PRO A 503 -17.19 4.44 -0.43
CA PRO A 503 -18.02 4.80 -1.60
C PRO A 503 -19.47 4.29 -1.53
N PHE A 504 -19.76 3.34 -0.65
CA PHE A 504 -21.07 2.70 -0.49
C PHE A 504 -21.83 3.21 0.76
N TYR A 505 -21.16 3.93 1.67
CA TYR A 505 -21.69 4.36 2.98
C TYR A 505 -23.04 5.11 2.93
N ARG A 506 -23.28 5.89 1.87
CA ARG A 506 -24.50 6.71 1.69
C ARG A 506 -25.30 6.42 0.43
N ARG A 507 -25.07 5.29 -0.26
CA ARG A 507 -25.81 5.04 -1.50
C ARG A 507 -27.32 4.96 -1.25
N PRO A 508 -28.16 5.66 -2.04
CA PRO A 508 -29.59 5.43 -2.03
C PRO A 508 -29.86 3.99 -2.46
N ARG A 509 -30.86 3.36 -1.84
CA ARG A 509 -31.25 1.95 -2.04
C ARG A 509 -31.32 1.62 -3.55
N PRO A 510 -30.42 0.81 -4.13
CA PRO A 510 -30.76 0.10 -5.36
C PRO A 510 -31.96 -0.81 -5.07
N ILE A 511 -32.83 -0.99 -6.06
CA ILE A 511 -34.17 -1.63 -5.92
C ILE A 511 -34.09 -3.09 -5.41
N HIS A 512 -32.89 -3.68 -5.35
CA HIS A 512 -32.64 -5.08 -4.97
C HIS A 512 -31.66 -5.29 -3.80
N SER A 513 -31.11 -4.25 -3.15
CA SER A 513 -30.25 -4.45 -1.96
C SER A 513 -31.07 -4.60 -0.69
N SER A 514 -30.70 -5.56 0.17
CA SER A 514 -31.33 -5.71 1.49
C SER A 514 -30.94 -4.58 2.45
N GLU A 515 -31.81 -4.27 3.41
CA GLU A 515 -31.55 -3.22 4.41
C GLU A 515 -30.34 -3.56 5.32
N ALA A 516 -30.07 -4.85 5.51
CA ALA A 516 -28.94 -5.36 6.28
C ALA A 516 -27.58 -5.07 5.64
N GLU A 517 -27.45 -5.11 4.31
CA GLU A 517 -26.20 -4.87 3.59
C GLU A 517 -25.70 -3.42 3.76
N ILE A 518 -26.61 -2.45 3.64
CA ILE A 518 -26.29 -1.02 3.78
C ILE A 518 -25.88 -0.68 5.22
N ASP A 519 -26.50 -1.32 6.21
CA ASP A 519 -26.14 -1.16 7.62
C ASP A 519 -24.80 -1.83 7.96
N HIS A 520 -24.51 -2.99 7.35
CA HIS A 520 -23.23 -3.68 7.48
C HIS A 520 -22.05 -2.84 6.96
N VAL A 521 -22.16 -2.23 5.77
CA VAL A 521 -21.12 -1.34 5.21
C VAL A 521 -20.79 -0.18 6.16
N LYS A 522 -21.80 0.46 6.75
CA LYS A 522 -21.60 1.57 7.71
C LYS A 522 -20.86 1.10 8.96
N LYS A 523 -21.27 -0.04 9.52
CA LYS A 523 -20.63 -0.67 10.69
C LYS A 523 -19.17 -1.00 10.43
N LEU A 524 -18.83 -1.52 9.25
CA LEU A 524 -17.44 -1.80 8.87
C LEU A 524 -16.61 -0.51 8.74
N CYS A 525 -17.11 0.52 8.06
CA CYS A 525 -16.41 1.81 7.95
C CYS A 525 -16.16 2.45 9.33
N ASN A 526 -17.17 2.47 10.19
CA ASN A 526 -17.04 3.07 11.52
C ASN A 526 -16.03 2.32 12.38
N ARG A 527 -16.10 0.97 12.42
CA ARG A 527 -15.10 0.14 13.12
C ARG A 527 -13.68 0.36 12.60
N ALA A 528 -13.51 0.47 11.27
CA ALA A 528 -12.20 0.74 10.69
C ALA A 528 -11.67 2.14 11.07
N ALA A 529 -12.55 3.15 11.13
CA ALA A 529 -12.19 4.48 11.61
C ALA A 529 -11.87 4.50 13.12
N GLU A 530 -12.57 3.72 13.94
CA GLU A 530 -12.30 3.55 15.37
C GLU A 530 -10.90 2.93 15.60
N HIS A 531 -10.59 1.80 14.98
CA HIS A 531 -9.25 1.19 15.07
C HIS A 531 -8.14 2.07 14.50
N CYS A 532 -8.40 2.83 13.43
CA CYS A 532 -7.46 3.86 12.97
C CYS A 532 -7.17 4.89 14.08
N MET A 533 -8.19 5.37 14.81
CA MET A 533 -7.99 6.35 15.89
C MET A 533 -7.27 5.77 17.10
N GLU A 534 -7.49 4.50 17.45
CA GLU A 534 -6.75 3.79 18.51
C GLU A 534 -5.25 3.69 18.18
N LEU A 535 -4.91 3.29 16.96
CA LEU A 535 -3.54 3.16 16.48
C LEU A 535 -2.87 4.53 16.28
N LEU A 536 -3.60 5.55 15.82
CA LEU A 536 -3.12 6.93 15.74
C LEU A 536 -2.84 7.53 17.13
N SER A 537 -3.70 7.25 18.11
CA SER A 537 -3.49 7.64 19.51
C SER A 537 -2.25 6.98 20.09
N THR A 538 -2.02 5.70 19.76
CA THR A 538 -0.80 4.95 20.12
C THR A 538 0.46 5.56 19.49
N TRP A 539 0.43 5.86 18.18
CA TRP A 539 1.55 6.54 17.52
C TRP A 539 1.85 7.89 18.20
N ARG A 540 0.80 8.66 18.48
CA ARG A 540 0.90 9.98 19.09
C ARG A 540 1.48 9.94 20.49
N SER A 541 1.15 8.93 21.30
CA SER A 541 1.67 8.81 22.66
C SER A 541 3.12 8.30 22.72
N LEU A 542 3.51 7.39 21.81
CA LEU A 542 4.88 6.84 21.79
C LEU A 542 5.89 7.76 21.09
N TYR A 543 5.50 8.41 19.99
CA TYR A 543 6.42 9.10 19.07
C TYR A 543 6.00 10.54 18.75
N GLY A 544 4.74 10.88 18.93
CA GLY A 544 4.16 12.13 18.44
C GLY A 544 3.94 12.11 16.92
N LEU A 545 2.86 12.76 16.47
CA LEU A 545 2.46 12.74 15.05
C LEU A 545 3.36 13.58 14.12
N ARG A 546 4.30 14.34 14.70
CA ARG A 546 5.33 15.03 13.94
C ARG A 546 6.28 14.06 13.22
N TYR A 547 6.56 12.91 13.80
CA TYR A 547 7.44 11.88 13.24
C TYR A 547 6.59 10.77 12.62
N ALA A 548 6.18 10.97 11.37
CA ALA A 548 5.22 10.11 10.68
C ALA A 548 5.49 10.03 9.17
N PRO A 549 5.12 8.93 8.47
CA PRO A 549 5.14 8.89 7.01
C PRO A 549 3.97 9.69 6.43
N ILE A 550 4.12 10.24 5.21
CA ILE A 550 3.05 10.99 4.52
C ILE A 550 1.76 10.14 4.35
N THR A 551 1.89 8.81 4.22
CA THR A 551 0.75 7.90 4.16
C THR A 551 -0.16 8.00 5.39
N LEU A 552 0.38 8.33 6.58
CA LEU A 552 -0.40 8.51 7.81
C LEU A 552 -1.45 9.63 7.67
N VAL A 553 -1.09 10.70 6.94
CA VAL A 553 -1.99 11.82 6.64
C VAL A 553 -3.26 11.35 5.92
N GLN A 554 -3.13 10.33 5.05
CA GLN A 554 -4.26 9.76 4.32
C GLN A 554 -5.13 8.86 5.20
N VAL A 555 -4.54 8.15 6.16
CA VAL A 555 -5.29 7.36 7.13
C VAL A 555 -6.13 8.27 8.02
N ILE A 556 -5.54 9.35 8.55
CA ILE A 556 -6.24 10.34 9.37
C ILE A 556 -7.38 11.02 8.59
N PHE A 557 -7.11 11.48 7.35
CA PHE A 557 -8.15 12.08 6.51
C PHE A 557 -9.27 11.08 6.18
N SER A 558 -8.94 9.83 5.86
CA SER A 558 -9.91 8.80 5.55
C SER A 558 -10.83 8.52 6.75
N ALA A 559 -10.27 8.35 7.96
CA ALA A 559 -11.04 8.21 9.19
C ALA A 559 -11.92 9.44 9.48
N GLY A 560 -11.35 10.65 9.38
CA GLY A 560 -12.10 11.91 9.57
C GLY A 560 -13.30 12.05 8.63
N THR A 561 -13.16 11.60 7.38
CA THR A 561 -14.30 11.60 6.45
C THR A 561 -15.35 10.52 6.75
N VAL A 562 -15.01 9.41 7.43
CA VAL A 562 -16.02 8.45 7.94
C VAL A 562 -16.82 9.10 9.07
N TYR A 563 -16.15 9.76 10.02
CA TYR A 563 -16.83 10.50 11.09
C TYR A 563 -17.72 11.62 10.55
N LEU A 564 -17.30 12.34 9.50
CA LEU A 564 -18.16 13.28 8.78
C LEU A 564 -19.43 12.61 8.22
N LEU A 565 -19.30 11.46 7.55
CA LEU A 565 -20.44 10.73 7.00
C LEU A 565 -21.38 10.20 8.11
N SER A 566 -20.82 9.80 9.25
CA SER A 566 -21.56 9.41 10.47
C SER A 566 -22.33 10.58 11.08
N ALA A 567 -21.70 11.74 11.28
CA ALA A 567 -22.35 12.95 11.77
C ALA A 567 -23.50 13.42 10.86
N VAL A 568 -23.31 13.33 9.53
CA VAL A 568 -24.38 13.66 8.58
C VAL A 568 -25.52 12.63 8.65
N GLN A 569 -25.22 11.35 8.88
CA GLN A 569 -26.27 10.33 9.07
C GLN A 569 -27.05 10.58 10.37
N ALA A 570 -26.38 10.91 11.47
CA ALA A 570 -26.98 11.20 12.77
C ALA A 570 -27.91 12.42 12.77
N THR A 571 -27.71 13.38 11.86
CA THR A 571 -28.58 14.56 11.64
C THR A 571 -29.68 14.35 10.60
N SER A 572 -29.55 13.35 9.72
CA SER A 572 -30.47 13.13 8.59
C SER A 572 -31.72 12.29 8.95
N GLY A 573 -31.73 11.59 10.08
CA GLY A 573 -32.88 10.79 10.54
C GLY A 573 -34.07 11.61 11.04
N VAL A 574 -35.24 11.00 11.25
CA VAL A 574 -36.45 11.70 11.76
C VAL A 574 -36.15 12.43 13.07
N ARG A 575 -35.53 11.72 14.02
CA ARG A 575 -34.93 12.28 15.24
C ARG A 575 -33.41 12.39 15.05
N VAL A 576 -32.80 13.40 15.67
CA VAL A 576 -31.33 13.54 15.68
C VAL A 576 -30.73 12.60 16.72
N ALA A 577 -29.76 11.79 16.31
CA ALA A 577 -29.04 10.88 17.20
C ALA A 577 -27.92 11.66 17.93
N SER A 578 -28.29 12.47 18.92
CA SER A 578 -27.41 13.44 19.61
C SER A 578 -26.09 12.87 20.11
N VAL A 579 -26.10 11.67 20.72
CA VAL A 579 -24.89 10.99 21.21
C VAL A 579 -23.95 10.61 20.06
N SER A 580 -24.49 10.00 19.01
CA SER A 580 -23.71 9.60 17.83
C SER A 580 -23.18 10.83 17.08
N LEU A 581 -23.97 11.89 16.97
CA LEU A 581 -23.57 13.17 16.40
C LEU A 581 -22.40 13.80 17.17
N LYS A 582 -22.51 13.91 18.50
CA LYS A 582 -21.46 14.44 19.37
C LYS A 582 -20.16 13.65 19.21
N HIS A 583 -20.22 12.32 19.37
CA HIS A 583 -19.08 11.42 19.20
C HIS A 583 -18.38 11.59 17.84
N SER A 584 -19.17 11.71 16.77
CA SER A 584 -18.64 11.84 15.40
C SER A 584 -18.02 13.21 15.15
N LEU A 585 -18.56 14.28 15.74
CA LEU A 585 -17.98 15.63 15.69
C LEU A 585 -16.65 15.70 16.45
N GLU A 586 -16.60 15.17 17.67
CA GLU A 586 -15.40 15.14 18.51
C GLU A 586 -14.25 14.38 17.82
N HIS A 587 -14.53 13.22 17.21
CA HIS A 587 -13.52 12.46 16.49
C HIS A 587 -13.10 13.11 15.16
N ALA A 588 -14.01 13.79 14.46
CA ALA A 588 -13.64 14.52 13.24
C ALA A 588 -12.71 15.72 13.54
N GLU A 589 -12.97 16.46 14.63
CA GLU A 589 -12.06 17.51 15.10
C GLU A 589 -10.72 16.93 15.58
N LEU A 590 -10.72 15.77 16.26
CA LEU A 590 -9.48 15.08 16.63
C LEU A 590 -8.66 14.66 15.40
N CYS A 591 -9.30 14.23 14.30
CA CYS A 591 -8.60 14.01 13.03
C CYS A 591 -7.99 15.31 12.47
N ILE A 592 -8.69 16.45 12.55
CA ILE A 592 -8.17 17.75 12.10
C ILE A 592 -6.98 18.20 12.97
N GLN A 593 -7.04 17.97 14.29
CA GLN A 593 -5.91 18.18 15.20
C GLN A 593 -4.71 17.30 14.80
N TYR A 594 -4.93 16.00 14.59
CA TYR A 594 -3.87 15.06 14.21
C TYR A 594 -3.21 15.44 12.87
N LEU A 595 -3.99 15.93 11.90
CA LEU A 595 -3.47 16.49 10.64
C LEU A 595 -2.60 17.73 10.87
N SER A 596 -2.97 18.63 11.80
CA SER A 596 -2.14 19.78 12.16
C SER A 596 -0.86 19.40 12.92
N GLU A 597 -0.89 18.33 13.72
CA GLU A 597 0.32 17.80 14.39
C GLU A 597 1.30 17.18 13.38
N CYS A 598 0.81 16.41 12.40
CA CYS A 598 1.60 16.00 11.21
C CYS A 598 2.09 17.22 10.41
N GLY A 599 1.30 18.28 10.37
CA GLY A 599 1.56 19.57 9.71
C GLY A 599 2.84 20.28 10.15
N ARG A 600 3.42 19.91 11.30
CA ARG A 600 4.72 20.43 11.78
C ARG A 600 5.91 19.92 10.97
N SER A 601 5.74 18.82 10.22
CA SER A 601 6.73 18.25 9.31
C SER A 601 6.29 18.36 7.84
N TRP A 602 4.99 18.11 7.60
CA TRP A 602 4.40 17.95 6.27
C TRP A 602 3.29 18.99 6.03
N GLU A 603 3.61 20.05 5.30
CA GLU A 603 2.66 21.12 4.95
C GLU A 603 1.42 20.62 4.19
N CYS A 604 1.51 19.49 3.46
CA CYS A 604 0.34 18.85 2.87
C CYS A 604 -0.72 18.43 3.90
N ALA A 605 -0.33 18.12 5.14
CA ALA A 605 -1.25 17.72 6.20
C ALA A 605 -2.08 18.92 6.71
N ASN A 606 -1.49 20.13 6.78
CA ASN A 606 -2.23 21.36 7.08
C ASN A 606 -3.34 21.59 6.04
N LYS A 607 -2.97 21.57 4.75
CA LYS A 607 -3.89 21.72 3.61
C LYS A 607 -5.00 20.67 3.61
N ILE A 608 -4.68 19.41 3.93
CA ILE A 608 -5.67 18.32 4.02
C ILE A 608 -6.59 18.50 5.25
N GLY A 609 -6.08 19.01 6.37
CA GLY A 609 -6.87 19.39 7.54
C GLY A 609 -7.86 20.51 7.25
N GLU A 610 -7.46 21.52 6.48
CA GLU A 610 -8.35 22.59 6.01
C GLU A 610 -9.45 22.07 5.07
N ILE A 611 -9.11 21.15 4.16
CA ILE A 611 -10.10 20.48 3.30
C ILE A 611 -11.12 19.71 4.15
N LEU A 612 -10.68 18.94 5.15
CA LEU A 612 -11.57 18.19 6.04
C LEU A 612 -12.49 19.14 6.83
N ARG A 613 -11.93 20.21 7.41
CA ARG A 613 -12.68 21.25 8.12
C ARG A 613 -13.74 21.90 7.23
N SER A 614 -13.36 22.31 6.02
CA SER A 614 -14.25 22.93 5.03
C SER A 614 -15.40 22.00 4.60
N LEU A 615 -15.09 20.72 4.34
CA LEU A 615 -16.10 19.70 4.07
C LEU A 615 -17.07 19.52 5.23
N LEU A 616 -16.59 19.61 6.46
CA LEU A 616 -17.39 19.45 7.66
C LEU A 616 -18.38 20.60 7.86
N MET A 617 -17.94 21.87 7.73
CA MET A 617 -18.84 23.04 7.74
C MET A 617 -19.91 22.89 6.64
N LYS A 618 -19.47 22.74 5.39
CA LYS A 618 -20.33 22.74 4.19
C LYS A 618 -21.40 21.64 4.23
N GLN A 619 -21.13 20.53 4.92
CA GLN A 619 -22.11 19.44 5.05
C GLN A 619 -22.96 19.53 6.34
N LEU A 620 -22.41 19.92 7.49
CA LEU A 620 -23.15 19.84 8.74
C LEU A 620 -23.88 21.14 9.10
N GLU A 621 -23.29 22.31 8.84
CA GLU A 621 -23.86 23.58 9.27
C GLU A 621 -25.30 23.81 8.75
N PRO A 622 -25.63 23.62 7.45
CA PRO A 622 -27.01 23.78 6.97
C PRO A 622 -27.99 22.75 7.56
N ARG A 623 -27.50 21.62 8.08
CA ARG A 623 -28.31 20.56 8.69
C ARG A 623 -28.56 20.82 10.18
N LEU A 624 -27.57 21.37 10.87
CA LEU A 624 -27.65 21.78 12.27
C LEU A 624 -28.55 23.01 12.45
N GLN A 625 -28.38 24.02 11.58
CA GLN A 625 -29.25 25.21 11.54
C GLN A 625 -30.72 24.84 11.33
N ARG A 626 -31.04 23.96 10.36
CA ARG A 626 -32.42 23.45 10.13
C ARG A 626 -33.03 22.68 11.31
N ARG A 627 -32.21 22.27 12.29
CA ARG A 627 -32.64 21.54 13.50
C ARG A 627 -32.56 22.40 14.76
N ASN A 628 -32.22 23.69 14.64
CA ASN A 628 -31.95 24.60 15.77
C ASN A 628 -30.93 24.04 16.78
N ILE A 629 -29.93 23.27 16.30
CA ILE A 629 -28.86 22.74 17.15
C ILE A 629 -27.69 23.72 17.09
N SER A 630 -27.49 24.49 18.16
CA SER A 630 -26.21 25.15 18.41
C SER A 630 -25.18 24.09 18.76
N VAL A 631 -24.13 23.99 17.93
CA VAL A 631 -22.94 23.23 18.29
C VAL A 631 -21.95 24.24 18.87
N ASN A 632 -21.55 24.03 20.14
CA ASN A 632 -20.39 24.70 20.71
C ASN A 632 -19.15 24.11 20.06
N THR A 633 -18.76 24.64 18.91
CA THR A 633 -17.57 24.23 18.20
C THR A 633 -16.67 25.43 17.94
N SER A 634 -15.37 25.19 18.19
CA SER A 634 -14.23 25.98 17.75
C SER A 634 -14.05 25.98 16.22
N PHE A 635 -15.15 26.03 15.47
CA PHE A 635 -15.20 26.01 14.02
C PHE A 635 -14.77 27.34 13.39
N THR A 636 -14.82 28.44 14.14
CA THR A 636 -14.76 29.81 13.62
C THR A 636 -13.44 30.55 13.82
N GLU A 637 -12.53 30.07 14.68
CA GLU A 637 -11.28 30.78 14.98
C GLU A 637 -10.09 30.19 14.19
N GLY A 638 -10.05 30.53 12.90
CA GLY A 638 -8.82 30.52 12.11
C GLY A 638 -7.98 31.76 12.43
N ASN A 639 -6.67 31.55 12.62
CA ASN A 639 -5.70 32.57 13.05
C ASN A 639 -5.71 33.85 12.18
N GLY A 640 -6.42 34.89 12.64
CA GLY A 640 -6.42 36.22 12.03
C GLY A 640 -5.68 37.21 12.93
N SER A 641 -4.38 37.38 12.71
CA SER A 641 -3.54 38.29 13.50
C SER A 641 -4.00 39.74 13.39
N THR A 642 -4.79 40.19 14.36
CA THR A 642 -5.13 41.62 14.54
C THR A 642 -4.66 42.08 15.91
N MET A 643 -3.67 42.98 15.90
CA MET A 643 -3.15 43.65 17.10
C MET A 643 -4.29 44.32 17.88
N PRO A 644 -4.33 44.23 19.22
CA PRO A 644 -5.33 44.94 20.01
C PRO A 644 -5.11 46.46 19.92
N ARG A 645 -6.00 47.15 19.19
CA ARG A 645 -6.07 48.62 19.21
C ARG A 645 -6.40 49.07 20.63
N ARG A 646 -5.45 49.74 21.30
CA ARG A 646 -5.72 50.47 22.55
C ARG A 646 -6.82 51.51 22.32
N SER A 647 -7.90 51.43 23.08
CA SER A 647 -8.89 52.50 23.21
C SER A 647 -8.40 53.58 24.22
N PRO A 648 -8.79 54.85 24.05
CA PRO A 648 -8.22 55.95 24.84
C PRO A 648 -8.86 56.06 26.22
N SER A 649 -8.02 56.20 27.27
CA SER A 649 -8.50 56.39 28.65
C SER A 649 -9.16 57.76 28.83
N LYS A 650 -10.43 57.78 29.23
CA LYS A 650 -11.09 59.01 29.66
C LYS A 650 -10.60 59.42 31.06
N ARG A 651 -9.87 60.53 31.06
CA ARG A 651 -9.65 61.51 32.14
C ARG A 651 -10.60 61.37 33.35
N ALA A 652 -10.05 61.08 34.53
CA ALA A 652 -10.61 61.51 35.80
C ALA A 652 -9.74 62.67 36.34
N ARG A 653 -10.36 63.61 37.06
CA ARG A 653 -9.77 64.85 37.57
C ARG A 653 -10.23 65.02 39.02
N ARG A 654 -9.43 65.73 39.84
CA ARG A 654 -9.53 65.93 41.32
C ARG A 654 -8.68 64.92 42.10
N GLU A 655 -7.99 65.29 43.18
CA GLU A 655 -7.82 66.60 43.83
C GLU A 655 -6.49 66.61 44.63
N SER A 656 -6.10 67.78 45.16
CA SER A 656 -4.82 68.12 45.85
C SER A 656 -3.53 67.95 45.03
#